data_AF-A0AAE1Z2M3-F1
#
_entry.id   AF-A0AAE1Z2M3-F1
#
_cell.length_a   1.000
_cell.length_b   1.000
_cell.length_c   1.000
_cell.angle_alpha   90.00
_cell.angle_beta   90.00
_cell.angle_gamma   90.00
#
_symmetry.space_group_name_H-M   'P 1'
#
loop_
_entity.id
_entity.type
_entity.pdbx_description
1 polymer ?
#
loop_
_entity_poly.entity_id
_entity_poly.type
_entity_poly.pdbx_seq_one_letter_code
_entity_poly.pdbx_strand_id
1 'polypeptide(L)'
;MAPTALSQSQVPVAVPISNDTSLPRSVFKSNNVSFHNKSWTSGLCLDSKIANSRLRNQFVVCMSVQQASKPKVGVSPLRLEDAKEPPLHLYKNKEPYTATIVSVERVVGPKAPGETCHIVIDHGGNLPYWEGQSYGVIPPGENPKKPGAPHNVRLYSIASTRYGDFFDGKTASLCVRRAVYYDPETGKEDPSKNGVCSNFLCDSKPGDKVQITGPSGKIMLLPEDDPNSTHIMIATGTGVAPFRGYLRRMFMESVPTFKFGGLAWLFLGVANSDSLLYDEEFSKYLRDYPENFRYDLALSREQKNRSGGKMYVQDKIEEYSDEIFRLLDGGAHIYFCGLKGMMPGIQDTLKRVAEQRGESWDEKLSQLKKNKQWHVELLHIILVPENYAGKRRLKDLLGQRDNRTCADCGAPDPKWASANIGVFICLKCCGIHRSLGTHISKVLSVTLDEWSEEEVDSMIEVGGNKSANSIYEAYIPQGVSKPGPDASHEVRAKFIRAKYERQEFLKPSLRILSNSSDKHSLQTSLSKNMDSASENSEGMVEFIGLLKAKVLRGSNLAVRDMLSSDPYVVLTLGNQKAQTSVVKSNLNPVWNEELMLSVPQNYGVIKLQVFDHDTFSADDIMGEAEIDIQPMITSATAFGDPEMFANMQIGKWLYSGDNALMEDSIVNIVDGKVKQSVSLKLQNVESGEMYLELEWIPLDQ
;
A
#
# COMPACT_ATOMS: atom_id res chain seq x y z
N MET A 1 -34.47 -10.81 -50.31
CA MET A 1 -34.10 -9.78 -51.31
C MET A 1 -32.59 -9.57 -51.20
N ALA A 2 -31.92 -9.32 -52.33
CA ALA A 2 -30.45 -9.27 -52.41
C ALA A 2 -29.86 -7.95 -51.83
N PRO A 3 -28.57 -7.93 -51.42
CA PRO A 3 -27.91 -6.71 -50.95
C PRO A 3 -27.48 -5.80 -52.11
N THR A 4 -27.57 -4.50 -51.91
CA THR A 4 -27.19 -3.46 -52.88
C THR A 4 -25.66 -3.27 -52.90
N ALA A 5 -25.07 -3.23 -54.08
CA ALA A 5 -23.64 -2.99 -54.25
C ALA A 5 -23.29 -1.49 -54.22
N LEU A 6 -22.11 -1.16 -53.65
CA LEU A 6 -21.49 0.17 -53.77
C LEU A 6 -20.42 0.15 -54.87
N SER A 7 -20.46 1.15 -55.75
CA SER A 7 -19.52 1.30 -56.86
C SER A 7 -18.21 1.97 -56.44
N GLN A 8 -17.10 1.48 -56.97
CA GLN A 8 -15.81 2.17 -56.90
C GLN A 8 -15.66 3.12 -58.09
N SER A 9 -15.21 4.36 -57.84
CA SER A 9 -14.73 5.28 -58.88
C SER A 9 -13.25 5.59 -58.66
N GLN A 10 -12.40 5.11 -59.56
CA GLN A 10 -10.99 5.50 -59.61
C GLN A 10 -10.82 6.69 -60.57
N VAL A 11 -9.99 7.66 -60.18
CA VAL A 11 -9.53 8.75 -61.06
C VAL A 11 -8.00 8.74 -61.06
N PRO A 12 -7.33 8.54 -62.22
CA PRO A 12 -5.88 8.57 -62.31
C PRO A 12 -5.36 10.00 -62.45
N VAL A 13 -4.24 10.31 -61.80
CA VAL A 13 -3.47 11.54 -62.05
C VAL A 13 -2.05 11.15 -62.45
N ALA A 14 -1.69 11.45 -63.70
CA ALA A 14 -0.33 11.37 -64.20
C ALA A 14 0.35 12.74 -64.06
N VAL A 15 1.66 12.74 -63.79
CA VAL A 15 2.49 13.96 -63.75
C VAL A 15 3.65 13.80 -64.74
N PRO A 16 3.99 14.84 -65.55
CA PRO A 16 4.95 14.68 -66.65
C PRO A 16 6.41 14.80 -66.18
N ILE A 17 7.31 14.19 -66.95
CA ILE A 17 8.75 14.42 -66.86
C ILE A 17 9.13 15.48 -67.90
N SER A 18 9.83 16.53 -67.48
CA SER A 18 10.45 17.51 -68.39
C SER A 18 11.87 17.86 -67.93
N ASN A 19 12.85 17.64 -68.79
CA ASN A 19 14.22 18.12 -68.62
C ASN A 19 14.27 19.63 -68.82
N ASP A 20 15.01 20.35 -67.96
CA ASP A 20 16.08 21.26 -68.41
C ASP A 20 16.86 21.82 -67.21
N THR A 21 18.19 21.75 -67.23
CA THR A 21 19.08 22.58 -66.41
C THR A 21 20.40 22.81 -67.12
N SER A 22 20.69 24.06 -67.44
CA SER A 22 21.91 24.50 -68.11
C SER A 22 22.87 25.18 -67.13
N LEU A 23 24.00 24.51 -66.80
CA LEU A 23 25.37 25.02 -66.58
C LEU A 23 25.64 26.24 -65.64
N PRO A 24 26.89 26.47 -65.11
CA PRO A 24 28.17 25.86 -65.48
C PRO A 24 29.05 25.30 -64.33
N ARG A 25 30.18 24.72 -64.76
CA ARG A 25 31.18 23.91 -64.04
C ARG A 25 32.04 24.63 -62.97
N SER A 26 32.44 23.86 -61.96
CA SER A 26 33.85 23.70 -61.53
C SER A 26 34.05 22.36 -60.78
N VAL A 27 35.27 21.98 -60.36
CA VAL A 27 36.10 21.06 -61.16
C VAL A 27 37.04 20.16 -60.30
N PHE A 28 37.26 18.90 -60.72
CA PHE A 28 38.11 17.84 -60.10
C PHE A 28 37.68 17.33 -58.69
N LYS A 29 37.95 16.07 -58.27
CA LYS A 29 38.60 14.90 -58.93
C LYS A 29 38.00 13.60 -58.34
N SER A 30 37.80 12.58 -59.16
CA SER A 30 37.36 11.24 -58.72
C SER A 30 38.54 10.33 -58.35
N ASN A 31 38.29 9.33 -57.51
CA ASN A 31 38.88 8.00 -57.65
C ASN A 31 37.99 6.94 -57.01
N ASN A 32 37.64 5.90 -57.79
CA ASN A 32 36.87 4.73 -57.35
C ASN A 32 37.78 3.73 -56.64
N VAL A 33 37.21 2.95 -55.70
CA VAL A 33 37.54 1.52 -55.55
C VAL A 33 36.26 0.74 -55.27
N SER A 34 36.02 -0.32 -56.05
CA SER A 34 34.92 -1.27 -55.88
C SER A 34 35.34 -2.46 -55.01
N PHE A 35 34.40 -3.06 -54.28
CA PHE A 35 34.64 -4.34 -53.59
C PHE A 35 33.97 -5.50 -54.33
N HIS A 36 34.78 -6.54 -54.60
CA HIS A 36 34.33 -7.80 -55.18
C HIS A 36 33.68 -8.70 -54.11
N ASN A 37 32.58 -9.33 -54.49
CA ASN A 37 31.87 -10.31 -53.68
C ASN A 37 32.45 -11.72 -53.91
N LYS A 38 32.71 -12.50 -52.85
CA LYS A 38 32.91 -13.96 -52.90
C LYS A 38 32.79 -14.59 -51.50
N SER A 39 32.05 -15.69 -51.44
CA SER A 39 31.83 -16.53 -50.25
C SER A 39 32.61 -17.85 -50.35
N TRP A 40 32.83 -18.55 -49.22
CA TRP A 40 32.43 -19.96 -48.97
C TRP A 40 33.09 -20.57 -47.70
N THR A 41 32.26 -21.27 -46.91
CA THR A 41 32.52 -22.49 -46.07
C THR A 41 33.60 -22.57 -44.99
N SER A 42 33.13 -22.62 -43.73
CA SER A 42 33.31 -23.68 -42.70
C SER A 42 34.61 -24.48 -42.55
N GLY A 43 35.14 -24.52 -41.31
CA GLY A 43 36.05 -25.56 -40.80
C GLY A 43 36.30 -25.44 -39.29
N LEU A 44 36.01 -26.49 -38.51
CA LEU A 44 36.31 -26.63 -37.08
C LEU A 44 37.68 -27.34 -36.90
N CYS A 45 38.53 -26.88 -35.96
CA CYS A 45 38.94 -27.68 -34.78
C CYS A 45 39.94 -26.96 -33.83
N LEU A 46 40.06 -27.51 -32.62
CA LEU A 46 41.12 -27.28 -31.61
C LEU A 46 42.52 -27.67 -32.18
N ASP A 47 43.67 -27.28 -31.62
CA ASP A 47 44.09 -27.46 -30.21
C ASP A 47 45.34 -26.63 -29.81
N SER A 48 45.82 -26.90 -28.59
CA SER A 48 46.73 -26.13 -27.73
C SER A 48 48.23 -26.43 -27.85
N LYS A 49 49.10 -25.42 -27.58
CA LYS A 49 50.16 -25.44 -26.52
C LYS A 49 51.19 -24.29 -26.57
N ILE A 50 51.23 -23.52 -25.47
CA ILE A 50 52.37 -23.01 -24.67
C ILE A 50 53.76 -22.85 -25.35
N ALA A 51 54.27 -21.60 -25.40
CA ALA A 51 55.66 -21.24 -25.01
C ALA A 51 55.83 -19.71 -24.78
N ASN A 52 56.67 -19.31 -23.83
CA ASN A 52 56.92 -17.91 -23.44
C ASN A 52 57.95 -17.19 -24.33
N SER A 53 57.69 -15.92 -24.69
CA SER A 53 58.73 -14.86 -24.67
C SER A 53 58.08 -13.46 -24.57
N ARG A 54 58.81 -12.50 -23.99
CA ARG A 54 58.24 -11.23 -23.46
C ARG A 54 58.25 -10.05 -24.45
N LEU A 55 57.28 -9.15 -24.22
CA LEU A 55 57.34 -7.69 -24.43
C LEU A 55 57.36 -7.13 -25.88
N ARG A 56 56.17 -6.70 -26.32
CA ARG A 56 55.98 -5.29 -26.76
C ARG A 56 54.53 -4.86 -26.60
N ASN A 57 54.29 -3.70 -25.99
CA ASN A 57 52.96 -3.11 -25.89
C ASN A 57 52.43 -2.77 -27.29
N GLN A 58 51.32 -3.39 -27.68
CA GLN A 58 50.43 -2.87 -28.70
C GLN A 58 49.04 -2.75 -28.08
N PHE A 59 48.59 -1.51 -27.91
CA PHE A 59 47.20 -1.22 -27.58
C PHE A 59 46.34 -1.65 -28.77
N VAL A 60 45.61 -2.76 -28.62
CA VAL A 60 44.53 -3.09 -29.54
C VAL A 60 43.40 -2.11 -29.22
N VAL A 61 43.34 -1.02 -29.98
CA VAL A 61 42.15 -0.16 -30.02
C VAL A 61 41.06 -0.97 -30.69
N CYS A 62 40.27 -1.68 -29.88
CA CYS A 62 39.03 -2.28 -30.33
C CYS A 62 38.06 -1.15 -30.64
N MET A 63 38.06 -0.68 -31.90
CA MET A 63 37.07 0.27 -32.36
C MET A 63 35.72 -0.45 -32.35
N SER A 64 34.96 -0.24 -31.28
CA SER A 64 33.56 -0.66 -31.19
C SER A 64 32.85 -0.21 -32.46
N VAL A 65 32.16 -1.15 -33.11
CA VAL A 65 31.35 -0.88 -34.29
C VAL A 65 30.24 0.06 -33.85
N GLN A 66 30.39 1.36 -34.12
CA GLN A 66 29.35 2.34 -33.89
C GLN A 66 28.13 1.94 -34.71
N GLN A 67 27.14 1.39 -34.03
CA GLN A 67 25.87 0.97 -34.60
C GLN A 67 25.26 2.18 -35.28
N ALA A 68 25.03 2.10 -36.59
CA ALA A 68 24.57 3.24 -37.38
C ALA A 68 23.16 3.67 -36.91
N SER A 69 23.10 4.70 -36.07
CA SER A 69 21.86 5.16 -35.45
C SER A 69 20.88 5.62 -36.54
N LYS A 70 19.66 5.08 -36.52
CA LYS A 70 18.59 5.54 -37.42
C LYS A 70 18.30 7.03 -37.15
N PRO A 71 17.95 7.82 -38.19
CA PRO A 71 17.73 9.25 -38.01
C PRO A 71 16.54 9.49 -37.08
N LYS A 72 16.80 10.19 -35.97
CA LYS A 72 15.78 10.64 -35.04
C LYS A 72 14.95 11.78 -35.65
N VAL A 73 13.72 11.95 -35.16
CA VAL A 73 12.78 12.99 -35.61
C VAL A 73 13.28 14.37 -35.18
N GLY A 74 13.36 15.33 -36.11
CA GLY A 74 13.68 16.72 -35.79
C GLY A 74 12.56 17.39 -35.01
N VAL A 75 12.92 18.06 -33.90
CA VAL A 75 11.96 18.71 -32.98
C VAL A 75 12.14 20.22 -32.98
N SER A 76 11.06 20.96 -32.70
CA SER A 76 11.06 22.42 -32.64
C SER A 76 10.04 22.95 -31.64
N PRO A 77 10.21 24.16 -31.08
CA PRO A 77 11.40 25.01 -31.14
C PRO A 77 12.44 24.60 -30.09
N LEU A 78 13.71 24.53 -30.46
CA LEU A 78 14.80 24.09 -29.55
C LEU A 78 14.95 24.93 -28.27
N ARG A 79 14.43 26.16 -28.24
CA ARG A 79 14.38 27.03 -27.04
C ARG A 79 13.69 26.41 -25.83
N LEU A 80 12.92 25.33 -26.00
CA LEU A 80 12.33 24.57 -24.89
C LEU A 80 13.39 23.85 -24.03
N GLU A 81 14.63 23.72 -24.52
CA GLU A 81 15.79 23.23 -23.77
C GLU A 81 16.52 24.34 -22.97
N ASP A 82 16.23 25.63 -23.23
CA ASP A 82 16.93 26.75 -22.58
C ASP A 82 16.51 26.97 -21.12
N ALA A 83 15.36 26.40 -20.71
CA ALA A 83 14.84 26.48 -19.36
C ALA A 83 15.72 25.65 -18.39
N LYS A 84 16.10 26.25 -17.25
CA LYS A 84 16.91 25.58 -16.22
C LYS A 84 16.10 24.91 -15.10
N GLU A 85 14.83 25.27 -14.98
CA GLU A 85 13.90 24.72 -13.99
C GLU A 85 12.60 24.32 -14.70
N PRO A 86 11.93 23.25 -14.26
CA PRO A 86 10.64 22.85 -14.80
C PRO A 86 9.60 23.95 -14.53
N PRO A 87 8.75 24.29 -15.52
CA PRO A 87 7.64 25.20 -15.29
C PRO A 87 6.66 24.61 -14.27
N LEU A 88 6.08 25.46 -13.42
CA LEU A 88 5.15 25.05 -12.37
C LEU A 88 4.05 26.09 -12.19
N HIS A 89 2.80 25.64 -12.13
CA HIS A 89 1.62 26.43 -11.80
C HIS A 89 1.49 27.74 -12.59
N LEU A 90 1.88 27.71 -13.87
CA LEU A 90 1.77 28.84 -14.81
C LEU A 90 0.31 29.33 -14.88
N TYR A 91 -0.64 28.40 -14.92
CA TYR A 91 -2.08 28.67 -14.82
C TYR A 91 -2.68 27.96 -13.61
N LYS A 92 -3.57 28.65 -12.90
CA LYS A 92 -4.11 28.26 -11.59
C LYS A 92 -5.62 28.05 -11.67
N ASN A 93 -6.21 27.37 -10.69
CA ASN A 93 -7.62 26.97 -10.71
C ASN A 93 -8.63 28.13 -10.87
N LYS A 94 -8.26 29.36 -10.50
CA LYS A 94 -9.08 30.57 -10.69
C LYS A 94 -9.01 31.14 -12.11
N GLU A 95 -7.88 30.94 -12.77
CA GLU A 95 -7.54 31.49 -14.10
C GLU A 95 -6.86 30.36 -14.92
N PRO A 96 -7.62 29.32 -15.31
CA PRO A 96 -7.12 28.25 -16.16
C PRO A 96 -6.89 28.72 -17.59
N TYR A 97 -5.94 28.10 -18.28
CA TYR A 97 -5.74 28.30 -19.71
C TYR A 97 -6.84 27.59 -20.52
N THR A 98 -7.45 28.27 -21.49
CA THR A 98 -8.43 27.68 -22.40
C THR A 98 -7.72 27.06 -23.60
N ALA A 99 -7.43 25.76 -23.51
CA ALA A 99 -6.82 24.98 -24.58
C ALA A 99 -7.87 24.43 -25.56
N THR A 100 -7.41 23.85 -26.68
CA THR A 100 -8.27 23.26 -27.72
C THR A 100 -7.96 21.79 -27.94
N ILE A 101 -8.97 20.93 -27.95
CA ILE A 101 -8.82 19.51 -28.31
C ILE A 101 -8.47 19.39 -29.80
N VAL A 102 -7.40 18.66 -30.10
CA VAL A 102 -6.95 18.37 -31.48
C VAL A 102 -7.49 17.02 -31.94
N SER A 103 -7.34 15.97 -31.13
CA SER A 103 -7.86 14.64 -31.40
C SER A 103 -8.17 13.88 -30.11
N VAL A 104 -9.08 12.91 -30.22
CA VAL A 104 -9.42 11.94 -29.18
C VAL A 104 -9.56 10.59 -29.85
N GLU A 105 -8.69 9.65 -29.47
CA GLU A 105 -8.60 8.33 -30.10
C GLU A 105 -8.63 7.24 -29.03
N ARG A 106 -9.48 6.22 -29.21
CA ARG A 106 -9.49 5.03 -28.36
C ARG A 106 -8.25 4.19 -28.68
N VAL A 107 -7.40 3.94 -27.68
CA VAL A 107 -6.13 3.20 -27.83
C VAL A 107 -6.18 1.78 -27.26
N VAL A 108 -7.39 1.20 -27.12
CA VAL A 108 -7.60 -0.16 -26.60
C VAL A 108 -8.62 -0.93 -27.44
N GLY A 109 -8.37 -2.23 -27.61
CA GLY A 109 -9.22 -3.16 -28.36
C GLY A 109 -10.59 -3.43 -27.72
N PRO A 110 -11.48 -4.18 -28.42
CA PRO A 110 -12.84 -4.45 -27.97
C PRO A 110 -12.94 -5.28 -26.67
N LYS A 111 -11.96 -6.12 -26.35
CA LYS A 111 -11.95 -6.97 -25.13
C LYS A 111 -11.34 -6.27 -23.91
N ALA A 112 -10.89 -5.02 -24.02
CA ALA A 112 -10.41 -4.25 -22.88
C ALA A 112 -11.56 -4.04 -21.86
N PRO A 113 -11.30 -4.13 -20.53
CA PRO A 113 -12.34 -4.07 -19.51
C PRO A 113 -12.85 -2.65 -19.21
N GLY A 114 -12.58 -1.71 -20.11
CA GLY A 114 -12.87 -0.29 -19.98
C GLY A 114 -12.07 0.49 -21.01
N GLU A 115 -12.65 1.57 -21.52
CA GLU A 115 -12.00 2.41 -22.52
C GLU A 115 -10.83 3.20 -21.95
N THR A 116 -9.77 3.33 -22.74
CA THR A 116 -8.68 4.27 -22.52
C THR A 116 -8.44 5.02 -23.83
N CYS A 117 -8.41 6.35 -23.74
CA CYS A 117 -8.22 7.24 -24.87
C CYS A 117 -6.89 7.96 -24.78
N HIS A 118 -6.31 8.22 -25.95
CA HIS A 118 -5.23 9.17 -26.16
C HIS A 118 -5.86 10.48 -26.65
N ILE A 119 -5.47 11.59 -26.02
CA ILE A 119 -6.13 12.89 -26.20
C ILE A 119 -5.06 13.93 -26.45
N VAL A 120 -5.01 14.50 -27.65
CA VAL A 120 -4.05 15.54 -28.01
C VAL A 120 -4.70 16.91 -27.85
N ILE A 121 -4.02 17.82 -27.17
CA ILE A 121 -4.53 19.15 -26.79
C ILE A 121 -3.53 20.22 -27.23
N ASP A 122 -4.01 21.22 -27.97
CA ASP A 122 -3.27 22.41 -28.37
C ASP A 122 -3.32 23.48 -27.26
N HIS A 123 -2.15 23.79 -26.71
CA HIS A 123 -1.90 24.89 -25.77
C HIS A 123 -1.18 26.08 -26.41
N GLY A 124 -0.94 26.05 -27.72
CA GLY A 124 -0.33 27.13 -28.50
C GLY A 124 1.11 27.47 -28.12
N GLY A 125 1.77 26.64 -27.30
CA GLY A 125 3.07 26.93 -26.69
C GLY A 125 3.01 27.84 -25.45
N ASN A 126 1.81 28.12 -24.92
CA ASN A 126 1.60 28.97 -23.75
C ASN A 126 1.73 28.20 -22.43
N LEU A 127 1.62 26.87 -22.47
CA LEU A 127 1.64 26.00 -21.30
C LEU A 127 2.76 24.95 -21.38
N PRO A 128 4.03 25.35 -21.64
CA PRO A 128 5.14 24.42 -21.74
C PRO A 128 5.30 23.61 -20.43
N TYR A 129 5.81 22.39 -20.57
CA TYR A 129 6.02 21.42 -19.49
C TYR A 129 7.29 20.61 -19.78
N TRP A 130 7.78 19.90 -18.77
CA TRP A 130 8.81 18.87 -18.91
C TRP A 130 8.21 17.47 -18.82
N GLU A 131 8.93 16.49 -19.34
CA GLU A 131 8.54 15.09 -19.36
C GLU A 131 8.21 14.57 -17.96
N GLY A 132 7.06 13.89 -17.85
CA GLY A 132 6.53 13.33 -16.61
C GLY A 132 5.91 14.34 -15.63
N GLN A 133 5.75 15.61 -16.01
CA GLN A 133 4.81 16.50 -15.31
C GLN A 133 3.34 16.12 -15.58
N SER A 134 2.44 16.66 -14.76
CA SER A 134 0.98 16.53 -14.88
C SER A 134 0.31 17.84 -15.26
N TYR A 135 -0.73 17.77 -16.10
CA TYR A 135 -1.70 18.84 -16.29
C TYR A 135 -2.92 18.63 -15.40
N GLY A 136 -3.49 19.72 -14.90
CA GLY A 136 -4.81 19.72 -14.28
C GLY A 136 -5.89 20.07 -15.29
N VAL A 137 -7.00 19.33 -15.31
CA VAL A 137 -8.17 19.63 -16.13
C VAL A 137 -9.37 19.97 -15.23
N ILE A 138 -10.03 21.07 -15.55
CA ILE A 138 -11.32 21.47 -14.96
C ILE A 138 -12.42 21.11 -15.97
N PRO A 139 -13.25 20.08 -15.72
CA PRO A 139 -14.36 19.77 -16.60
C PRO A 139 -15.47 20.84 -16.50
N PRO A 140 -16.29 21.01 -17.56
CA PRO A 140 -17.43 21.93 -17.53
C PRO A 140 -18.50 21.45 -16.54
N GLY A 141 -19.25 22.39 -15.95
CA GLY A 141 -20.30 22.14 -14.99
C GLY A 141 -20.00 22.63 -13.57
N GLU A 142 -21.01 22.55 -12.70
CA GLU A 142 -20.93 22.97 -11.31
C GLU A 142 -20.54 21.83 -10.37
N ASN A 143 -19.80 22.17 -9.31
CA ASN A 143 -19.41 21.24 -8.27
C ASN A 143 -20.64 20.76 -7.46
N PRO A 144 -21.01 19.46 -7.48
CA PRO A 144 -22.20 18.98 -6.77
C PRO A 144 -22.12 19.15 -5.25
N LYS A 145 -20.91 19.35 -4.70
CA LYS A 145 -20.69 19.64 -3.27
C LYS A 145 -20.65 21.13 -2.93
N LYS A 146 -20.59 22.01 -3.94
CA LYS A 146 -20.49 23.48 -3.79
C LYS A 146 -21.20 24.17 -4.99
N PRO A 147 -22.54 24.35 -4.93
CA PRO A 147 -23.30 25.01 -5.98
C PRO A 147 -22.71 26.39 -6.35
N GLY A 148 -22.74 26.74 -7.63
CA GLY A 148 -22.13 27.95 -8.18
C GLY A 148 -20.59 27.95 -8.24
N ALA A 149 -19.90 26.90 -7.77
CA ALA A 149 -18.45 26.77 -7.90
C ALA A 149 -18.08 25.80 -9.05
N PRO A 150 -16.98 26.02 -9.79
CA PRO A 150 -16.53 25.09 -10.82
C PRO A 150 -16.11 23.74 -10.21
N HIS A 151 -16.15 22.68 -11.02
CA HIS A 151 -15.62 21.38 -10.62
C HIS A 151 -14.15 21.45 -10.16
N ASN A 152 -13.77 20.62 -9.19
CA ASN A 152 -12.38 20.46 -8.78
C ASN A 152 -11.51 19.99 -9.96
N VAL A 153 -10.25 20.48 -10.02
CA VAL A 153 -9.22 20.00 -10.94
C VAL A 153 -9.01 18.49 -10.78
N ARG A 154 -8.86 17.78 -11.90
CA ARG A 154 -8.33 16.41 -11.96
C ARG A 154 -6.96 16.43 -12.62
N LEU A 155 -5.96 15.81 -12.01
CA LEU A 155 -4.61 15.72 -12.57
C LEU A 155 -4.50 14.52 -13.52
N TYR A 156 -3.78 14.72 -14.61
CA TYR A 156 -3.42 13.70 -15.59
C TYR A 156 -1.94 13.86 -15.94
N SER A 157 -1.14 12.81 -15.72
CA SER A 157 0.27 12.76 -16.14
C SER A 157 0.34 12.88 -17.67
N ILE A 158 1.25 13.73 -18.16
CA ILE A 158 1.36 14.03 -19.58
C ILE A 158 2.04 12.85 -20.29
N ALA A 159 1.47 12.43 -21.42
CA ALA A 159 1.88 11.26 -22.19
C ALA A 159 2.80 11.58 -23.39
N SER A 160 3.09 12.86 -23.61
CA SER A 160 3.96 13.39 -24.67
C SER A 160 5.24 14.00 -24.11
N THR A 161 6.22 14.21 -24.99
CA THR A 161 7.40 15.04 -24.73
C THR A 161 7.01 16.52 -24.68
N ARG A 162 7.90 17.39 -24.23
CA ARG A 162 7.73 18.86 -24.24
C ARG A 162 7.46 19.45 -25.63
N TYR A 163 7.78 18.70 -26.69
CA TYR A 163 7.51 19.06 -28.08
C TYR A 163 6.12 18.64 -28.58
N GLY A 164 5.42 17.79 -27.82
CA GLY A 164 4.12 17.24 -28.21
C GLY A 164 4.22 16.24 -29.36
N ASP A 165 3.11 15.59 -29.69
CA ASP A 165 3.12 14.52 -30.71
C ASP A 165 3.25 15.01 -32.15
N PHE A 166 3.19 16.34 -32.36
CA PHE A 166 3.48 17.02 -33.63
C PHE A 166 4.91 17.63 -33.68
N PHE A 167 5.73 17.45 -32.64
CA PHE A 167 7.13 17.91 -32.59
C PHE A 167 7.33 19.44 -32.74
N ASP A 168 6.31 20.23 -32.38
CA ASP A 168 6.23 21.67 -32.62
C ASP A 168 6.13 22.53 -31.33
N GLY A 169 6.09 21.90 -30.16
CA GLY A 169 6.03 22.54 -28.85
C GLY A 169 4.70 23.19 -28.50
N LYS A 170 3.64 22.98 -29.31
CA LYS A 170 2.31 23.58 -29.07
C LYS A 170 1.30 22.64 -28.47
N THR A 171 1.55 21.34 -28.49
CA THR A 171 0.59 20.32 -28.04
C THR A 171 1.06 19.57 -26.82
N ALA A 172 0.11 18.95 -26.11
CA ALA A 172 0.34 17.97 -25.07
C ALA A 172 -0.67 16.83 -25.23
N SER A 173 -0.27 15.61 -24.91
CA SER A 173 -1.12 14.43 -25.00
C SER A 173 -1.41 13.85 -23.62
N LEU A 174 -2.65 13.43 -23.37
CA LEU A 174 -3.06 12.74 -22.14
C LEU A 174 -3.47 11.29 -22.43
N CYS A 175 -3.19 10.38 -21.48
CA CYS A 175 -3.66 8.99 -21.53
C CYS A 175 -4.76 8.79 -20.47
N VAL A 176 -6.03 8.75 -20.90
CA VAL A 176 -7.19 8.86 -20.00
C VAL A 176 -8.03 7.60 -20.04
N ARG A 177 -8.16 6.92 -18.89
CA ARG A 177 -9.10 5.80 -18.71
C ARG A 177 -10.50 6.36 -18.39
N ARG A 178 -11.52 5.96 -19.15
CA ARG A 178 -12.92 6.33 -18.89
C ARG A 178 -13.37 5.68 -17.58
N ALA A 179 -13.85 6.49 -16.64
CA ALA A 179 -14.30 6.02 -15.34
C ALA A 179 -15.82 5.78 -15.40
N VAL A 180 -16.23 4.56 -15.71
CA VAL A 180 -17.63 4.16 -15.82
C VAL A 180 -18.03 3.35 -14.58
N TYR A 181 -19.20 3.66 -14.01
CA TYR A 181 -19.77 2.92 -12.89
C TYR A 181 -20.74 1.86 -13.40
N TYR A 182 -20.51 0.62 -12.97
CA TYR A 182 -21.46 -0.47 -13.11
C TYR A 182 -21.93 -0.88 -11.70
N ASP A 183 -23.23 -1.07 -11.54
CA ASP A 183 -23.82 -1.58 -10.31
C ASP A 183 -23.31 -3.01 -10.04
N PRO A 184 -22.71 -3.31 -8.86
CA PRO A 184 -22.06 -4.60 -8.63
C PRO A 184 -22.99 -5.83 -8.62
N GLU A 185 -24.29 -5.65 -8.36
CA GLU A 185 -25.26 -6.75 -8.30
C GLU A 185 -25.92 -7.01 -9.66
N THR A 186 -26.31 -5.93 -10.35
CA THR A 186 -27.07 -6.02 -11.60
C THR A 186 -26.22 -5.85 -12.86
N GLY A 187 -24.97 -5.42 -12.73
CA GLY A 187 -24.06 -5.11 -13.84
C GLY A 187 -24.48 -3.90 -14.69
N LYS A 188 -25.54 -3.18 -14.32
CA LYS A 188 -26.08 -2.06 -15.10
C LYS A 188 -25.22 -0.80 -14.93
N GLU A 189 -24.99 -0.09 -16.02
CA GLU A 189 -24.35 1.23 -15.97
C GLU A 189 -25.27 2.25 -15.29
N ASP A 190 -24.69 3.12 -14.46
CA ASP A 190 -25.36 4.30 -13.93
C ASP A 190 -24.57 5.56 -14.33
N PRO A 191 -24.97 6.25 -15.42
CA PRO A 191 -24.27 7.42 -15.92
C PRO A 191 -24.14 8.55 -14.90
N SER A 192 -25.01 8.63 -13.88
CA SER A 192 -24.92 9.64 -12.83
C SER A 192 -23.74 9.45 -11.87
N LYS A 193 -23.16 8.23 -11.86
CA LYS A 193 -22.00 7.85 -11.06
C LYS A 193 -20.69 7.77 -11.87
N ASN A 194 -20.74 8.04 -13.16
CA ASN A 194 -19.54 8.09 -14.01
C ASN A 194 -18.62 9.25 -13.61
N GLY A 195 -17.30 9.06 -13.77
CA GLY A 195 -16.30 10.05 -13.41
C GLY A 195 -16.28 11.23 -14.39
N VAL A 196 -16.89 12.35 -13.99
CA VAL A 196 -17.12 13.56 -14.80
C VAL A 196 -15.96 13.91 -15.74
N CYS A 197 -14.74 14.09 -15.22
CA CYS A 197 -13.63 14.62 -16.04
C CYS A 197 -13.08 13.61 -17.07
N SER A 198 -12.96 12.32 -16.73
CA SER A 198 -12.45 11.33 -17.69
C SER A 198 -13.46 11.00 -18.77
N ASN A 199 -14.76 11.04 -18.46
CA ASN A 199 -15.81 10.89 -19.46
C ASN A 199 -15.85 12.11 -20.39
N PHE A 200 -15.89 13.34 -19.84
CA PHE A 200 -15.78 14.58 -20.62
C PHE A 200 -14.59 14.57 -21.60
N LEU A 201 -13.40 14.19 -21.13
CA LEU A 201 -12.19 14.11 -21.95
C LEU A 201 -12.30 13.03 -23.05
N CYS A 202 -12.76 11.82 -22.73
CA CYS A 202 -12.94 10.75 -23.74
C CYS A 202 -14.07 11.05 -24.74
N ASP A 203 -15.08 11.83 -24.34
CA ASP A 203 -16.24 12.16 -25.15
C ASP A 203 -15.99 13.40 -26.05
N SER A 204 -14.95 14.19 -25.75
CA SER A 204 -14.55 15.41 -26.48
C SER A 204 -14.25 15.16 -27.98
N LYS A 205 -14.28 16.23 -28.77
CA LYS A 205 -14.10 16.23 -30.23
C LYS A 205 -13.10 17.31 -30.67
N PRO A 206 -12.47 17.17 -31.86
CA PRO A 206 -11.60 18.20 -32.41
C PRO A 206 -12.29 19.58 -32.45
N GLY A 207 -11.64 20.59 -31.89
CA GLY A 207 -12.16 21.96 -31.76
C GLY A 207 -12.79 22.30 -30.40
N ASP A 208 -13.14 21.30 -29.57
CA ASP A 208 -13.69 21.53 -28.24
C ASP A 208 -12.71 22.28 -27.34
N LYS A 209 -13.24 23.06 -26.39
CA LYS A 209 -12.44 23.85 -25.44
C LYS A 209 -12.33 23.14 -24.10
N VAL A 210 -11.12 23.15 -23.53
CA VAL A 210 -10.81 22.51 -22.26
C VAL A 210 -10.01 23.46 -21.36
N GLN A 211 -10.42 23.57 -20.10
CA GLN A 211 -9.76 24.43 -19.12
C GLN A 211 -8.63 23.66 -18.44
N ILE A 212 -7.39 24.10 -18.65
CA ILE A 212 -6.16 23.45 -18.16
C ILE A 212 -5.46 24.32 -17.11
N THR A 213 -4.91 23.69 -16.08
CA THR A 213 -4.06 24.27 -15.05
C THR A 213 -2.72 23.54 -14.94
N GLY A 214 -1.74 24.18 -14.29
CA GLY A 214 -0.40 23.64 -14.14
C GLY A 214 0.60 24.26 -15.13
N PRO A 215 1.56 23.48 -15.67
CA PRO A 215 1.86 22.10 -15.27
C PRO A 215 2.23 22.00 -13.79
N SER A 216 2.27 20.78 -13.25
CA SER A 216 2.58 20.50 -11.86
C SER A 216 3.28 19.16 -11.69
N GLY A 217 3.95 18.98 -10.55
CA GLY A 217 4.75 17.80 -10.25
C GLY A 217 6.25 18.01 -10.52
N LYS A 218 7.07 17.42 -9.64
CA LYS A 218 8.54 17.30 -9.78
C LYS A 218 9.07 15.88 -9.53
N ILE A 219 8.23 14.95 -9.03
CA ILE A 219 8.64 13.59 -8.62
C ILE A 219 9.05 12.75 -9.83
N MET A 220 8.25 12.84 -10.91
CA MET A 220 8.46 12.11 -12.15
C MET A 220 9.20 12.96 -13.20
N LEU A 221 10.16 13.78 -12.79
CA LEU A 221 11.06 14.41 -13.75
C LEU A 221 12.19 13.44 -14.13
N LEU A 222 12.58 13.44 -15.41
CA LEU A 222 13.70 12.66 -15.88
C LEU A 222 15.03 13.28 -15.39
N PRO A 223 15.89 12.56 -14.66
CA PRO A 223 17.26 12.97 -14.40
C PRO A 223 18.05 12.85 -15.71
N GLU A 224 18.53 13.98 -16.22
CA GLU A 224 19.31 14.06 -17.47
C GLU A 224 20.80 14.34 -17.23
N ASP A 225 21.23 14.45 -15.95
CA ASP A 225 22.60 14.76 -15.54
C ASP A 225 23.63 13.72 -16.01
N ASP A 226 23.25 12.43 -16.06
CA ASP A 226 24.00 11.36 -16.73
C ASP A 226 23.14 10.75 -17.84
N PRO A 227 23.47 11.00 -19.13
CA PRO A 227 22.74 10.44 -20.26
C PRO A 227 22.94 8.92 -20.45
N ASN A 228 23.86 8.30 -19.69
CA ASN A 228 24.07 6.85 -19.67
C ASN A 228 23.43 6.15 -18.47
N SER A 229 22.70 6.88 -17.63
CA SER A 229 22.02 6.32 -16.47
C SER A 229 20.95 5.29 -16.87
N THR A 230 20.66 4.37 -15.95
CA THR A 230 19.64 3.33 -16.15
C THR A 230 18.30 3.77 -15.55
N HIS A 231 17.22 3.61 -16.30
CA HIS A 231 15.85 3.95 -15.88
C HIS A 231 14.93 2.72 -15.97
N ILE A 232 14.52 2.19 -14.81
CA ILE A 232 13.57 1.08 -14.67
C ILE A 232 12.17 1.67 -14.46
N MET A 233 11.27 1.49 -15.42
CA MET A 233 9.98 2.17 -15.50
C MET A 233 8.85 1.15 -15.28
N ILE A 234 8.10 1.26 -14.19
CA ILE A 234 7.07 0.30 -13.79
C ILE A 234 5.69 0.96 -13.85
N ALA A 235 4.88 0.52 -14.81
CA ALA A 235 3.58 1.08 -15.14
C ALA A 235 2.43 0.10 -14.89
N THR A 236 1.29 0.60 -14.40
CA THR A 236 -0.01 -0.09 -14.56
C THR A 236 -1.03 0.80 -15.28
N GLY A 237 -1.60 0.28 -16.37
CA GLY A 237 -2.58 0.99 -17.20
C GLY A 237 -2.09 2.38 -17.64
N THR A 238 -2.87 3.42 -17.35
CA THR A 238 -2.55 4.82 -17.71
C THR A 238 -1.29 5.37 -17.05
N GLY A 239 -0.71 4.67 -16.06
CA GLY A 239 0.61 4.99 -15.50
C GLY A 239 1.76 4.90 -16.51
N VAL A 240 1.52 4.38 -17.72
CA VAL A 240 2.49 4.40 -18.83
C VAL A 240 2.74 5.80 -19.41
N ALA A 241 1.86 6.78 -19.12
CA ALA A 241 1.93 8.14 -19.67
C ALA A 241 3.31 8.82 -19.56
N PRO A 242 3.90 9.04 -18.36
CA PRO A 242 5.21 9.68 -18.23
C PRO A 242 6.31 8.94 -19.01
N PHE A 243 6.23 7.60 -19.05
CA PHE A 243 7.23 6.76 -19.72
C PHE A 243 7.15 6.82 -21.25
N ARG A 244 5.96 7.05 -21.85
CA ARG A 244 5.87 7.38 -23.28
C ARG A 244 6.64 8.68 -23.58
N GLY A 245 6.50 9.70 -22.72
CA GLY A 245 7.29 10.93 -22.81
C GLY A 245 8.80 10.67 -22.72
N TYR A 246 9.24 9.93 -21.69
CA TYR A 246 10.65 9.56 -21.52
C TYR A 246 11.21 8.84 -22.76
N LEU A 247 10.53 7.79 -23.22
CA LEU A 247 11.01 6.92 -24.31
C LEU A 247 11.03 7.65 -25.66
N ARG A 248 10.08 8.55 -25.92
CA ARG A 248 10.15 9.44 -27.10
C ARG A 248 11.37 10.35 -27.05
N ARG A 249 11.63 11.01 -25.92
CA ARG A 249 12.83 11.86 -25.73
C ARG A 249 14.14 11.05 -25.86
N MET A 250 14.19 9.85 -25.27
CA MET A 250 15.34 8.95 -25.32
C MET A 250 15.62 8.38 -26.72
N PHE A 251 14.60 7.98 -27.47
CA PHE A 251 14.76 7.14 -28.68
C PHE A 251 14.18 7.71 -29.98
N MET A 252 13.11 8.51 -29.92
CA MET A 252 12.43 9.05 -31.10
C MET A 252 12.98 10.43 -31.51
N GLU A 253 13.23 11.32 -30.55
CA GLU A 253 13.48 12.74 -30.81
C GLU A 253 14.96 13.12 -30.91
N SER A 254 15.30 13.96 -31.89
CA SER A 254 16.63 14.50 -32.13
C SER A 254 16.90 15.71 -31.23
N VAL A 255 16.93 15.49 -29.92
CA VAL A 255 17.27 16.52 -28.92
C VAL A 255 18.80 16.75 -28.90
N PRO A 256 19.34 17.94 -29.22
CA PRO A 256 20.78 18.15 -29.28
C PRO A 256 21.47 18.11 -27.91
N THR A 257 20.77 18.55 -26.87
CA THR A 257 21.21 18.65 -25.47
C THR A 257 21.20 17.32 -24.73
N PHE A 258 20.36 16.37 -25.14
CA PHE A 258 20.18 15.08 -24.47
C PHE A 258 20.27 13.91 -25.46
N LYS A 259 21.34 13.11 -25.32
CA LYS A 259 21.59 11.91 -26.14
C LYS A 259 21.69 10.68 -25.25
N PHE A 260 20.55 10.06 -24.99
CA PHE A 260 20.49 8.84 -24.19
C PHE A 260 21.38 7.73 -24.76
N GLY A 261 22.25 7.18 -23.90
CA GLY A 261 23.12 6.03 -24.18
C GLY A 261 23.04 4.93 -23.12
N GLY A 262 22.18 5.09 -22.11
CA GLY A 262 22.00 4.14 -21.01
C GLY A 262 21.04 3.00 -21.33
N LEU A 263 20.45 2.41 -20.28
CA LEU A 263 19.42 1.37 -20.38
C LEU A 263 18.07 1.90 -19.89
N ALA A 264 17.05 1.87 -20.74
CA ALA A 264 15.67 2.12 -20.38
C ALA A 264 14.90 0.79 -20.38
N TRP A 265 14.21 0.46 -19.29
CA TRP A 265 13.51 -0.81 -19.15
C TRP A 265 12.07 -0.58 -18.69
N LEU A 266 11.11 -0.84 -19.56
CA LEU A 266 9.69 -0.66 -19.29
C LEU A 266 9.03 -1.98 -18.89
N PHE A 267 8.41 -2.00 -17.71
CA PHE A 267 7.47 -3.04 -17.25
C PHE A 267 6.05 -2.48 -17.32
N LEU A 268 5.16 -3.10 -18.10
CA LEU A 268 3.79 -2.65 -18.27
C LEU A 268 2.75 -3.72 -17.88
N GLY A 269 2.00 -3.44 -16.82
CA GLY A 269 0.87 -4.24 -16.36
C GLY A 269 -0.45 -3.76 -16.93
N VAL A 270 -1.16 -4.65 -17.64
CA VAL A 270 -2.51 -4.40 -18.16
C VAL A 270 -3.42 -5.60 -17.91
N ALA A 271 -4.69 -5.49 -18.32
CA ALA A 271 -5.67 -6.56 -18.13
C ALA A 271 -5.45 -7.72 -19.12
N ASN A 272 -5.28 -7.41 -20.40
CA ASN A 272 -5.17 -8.35 -21.51
C ASN A 272 -4.51 -7.64 -22.70
N SER A 273 -4.24 -8.38 -23.77
CA SER A 273 -3.62 -7.88 -25.00
C SER A 273 -4.39 -6.70 -25.61
N ASP A 274 -5.72 -6.75 -25.65
CA ASP A 274 -6.58 -5.63 -26.06
C ASP A 274 -6.44 -4.37 -25.18
N SER A 275 -5.90 -4.49 -23.96
CA SER A 275 -5.67 -3.36 -23.04
C SER A 275 -4.25 -2.79 -23.11
N LEU A 276 -3.41 -3.28 -24.02
CA LEU A 276 -2.07 -2.73 -24.23
C LEU A 276 -2.14 -1.28 -24.74
N LEU A 277 -1.19 -0.46 -24.31
CA LEU A 277 -1.14 0.97 -24.59
C LEU A 277 0.19 1.31 -25.24
N TYR A 278 0.15 1.88 -26.45
CA TYR A 278 1.32 2.28 -27.24
C TYR A 278 2.32 1.13 -27.56
N ASP A 279 1.86 -0.12 -27.52
CA ASP A 279 2.69 -1.32 -27.69
C ASP A 279 3.48 -1.33 -29.01
N GLU A 280 2.87 -0.87 -30.12
CA GLU A 280 3.56 -0.77 -31.42
C GLU A 280 4.76 0.19 -31.37
N GLU A 281 4.67 1.25 -30.57
CA GLU A 281 5.73 2.25 -30.38
C GLU A 281 6.87 1.68 -29.53
N PHE A 282 6.54 1.02 -28.42
CA PHE A 282 7.54 0.36 -27.55
C PHE A 282 8.21 -0.83 -28.24
N SER A 283 7.43 -1.67 -28.92
CA SER A 283 7.93 -2.75 -29.78
C SER A 283 8.83 -2.24 -30.91
N LYS A 284 8.64 -1.00 -31.39
CA LYS A 284 9.57 -0.36 -32.34
C LYS A 284 10.89 0.03 -31.67
N TYR A 285 10.88 0.60 -30.46
CA TYR A 285 12.13 0.88 -29.72
C TYR A 285 12.92 -0.40 -29.45
N LEU A 286 12.26 -1.51 -29.10
CA LEU A 286 12.92 -2.81 -28.86
C LEU A 286 13.65 -3.34 -30.10
N ARG A 287 13.11 -3.10 -31.30
CA ARG A 287 13.75 -3.47 -32.57
C ARG A 287 14.84 -2.49 -33.03
N ASP A 288 14.70 -1.21 -32.70
CA ASP A 288 15.60 -0.15 -33.17
C ASP A 288 16.79 0.07 -32.23
N TYR A 289 16.65 -0.23 -30.94
CA TYR A 289 17.64 0.00 -29.89
C TYR A 289 17.74 -1.20 -28.90
N PRO A 290 17.98 -2.44 -29.38
CA PRO A 290 17.91 -3.66 -28.56
C PRO A 290 18.91 -3.69 -27.38
N GLU A 291 20.03 -2.98 -27.48
CA GLU A 291 21.04 -2.88 -26.40
C GLU A 291 20.66 -1.85 -25.31
N ASN A 292 19.79 -0.89 -25.64
CA ASN A 292 19.46 0.26 -24.78
C ASN A 292 18.00 0.26 -24.29
N PHE A 293 17.11 -0.56 -24.87
CA PHE A 293 15.71 -0.64 -24.48
C PHE A 293 15.24 -2.07 -24.26
N ARG A 294 14.58 -2.30 -23.11
CA ARG A 294 13.91 -3.55 -22.75
C ARG A 294 12.45 -3.31 -22.42
N TYR A 295 11.61 -4.30 -22.71
CA TYR A 295 10.15 -4.17 -22.57
C TYR A 295 9.53 -5.50 -22.14
N ASP A 296 8.87 -5.50 -20.98
CA ASP A 296 8.26 -6.68 -20.38
C ASP A 296 6.78 -6.41 -20.03
N LEU A 297 5.94 -7.40 -20.32
CA LEU A 297 4.48 -7.33 -20.20
C LEU A 297 3.94 -8.25 -19.11
N ALA A 298 2.97 -7.76 -18.35
CA ALA A 298 2.16 -8.54 -17.40
C ALA A 298 0.67 -8.43 -17.75
N LEU A 299 0.12 -9.51 -18.32
CA LEU A 299 -1.26 -9.58 -18.80
C LEU A 299 -2.15 -10.31 -17.78
N SER A 300 -2.65 -9.58 -16.79
CA SER A 300 -3.29 -10.13 -15.58
C SER A 300 -4.55 -10.99 -15.75
N ARG A 301 -5.15 -11.03 -16.95
CA ARG A 301 -6.30 -11.90 -17.28
C ARG A 301 -5.98 -13.00 -18.30
N GLU A 302 -4.76 -13.03 -18.84
CA GLU A 302 -4.33 -13.97 -19.89
C GLU A 302 -3.11 -14.80 -19.46
N GLN A 303 -2.26 -14.27 -18.58
CA GLN A 303 -1.06 -14.92 -18.06
C GLN A 303 -1.21 -15.29 -16.58
N LYS A 304 -0.44 -16.30 -16.17
CA LYS A 304 -0.40 -16.85 -14.81
C LYS A 304 1.00 -16.69 -14.21
N ASN A 305 1.07 -16.36 -12.93
CA ASN A 305 2.34 -16.32 -12.19
C ASN A 305 2.75 -17.72 -11.69
N ARG A 306 3.91 -17.83 -11.03
CA ARG A 306 4.48 -19.10 -10.54
C ARG A 306 3.53 -19.87 -9.60
N SER A 307 2.71 -19.16 -8.83
CA SER A 307 1.73 -19.73 -7.89
C SER A 307 0.35 -19.99 -8.51
N GLY A 308 0.20 -19.91 -9.84
CA GLY A 308 -1.09 -20.09 -10.53
C GLY A 308 -2.07 -18.92 -10.37
N GLY A 309 -1.66 -17.84 -9.71
CA GLY A 309 -2.36 -16.57 -9.61
C GLY A 309 -2.31 -15.75 -10.91
N LYS A 310 -2.90 -14.55 -10.90
CA LYS A 310 -2.85 -13.63 -12.05
C LYS A 310 -1.43 -13.05 -12.19
N MET A 311 -0.93 -12.92 -13.42
CA MET A 311 0.35 -12.24 -13.69
C MET A 311 0.23 -10.73 -13.52
N TYR A 312 0.95 -10.15 -12.57
CA TYR A 312 1.08 -8.71 -12.36
C TYR A 312 2.54 -8.25 -12.58
N VAL A 313 2.78 -6.94 -12.46
CA VAL A 313 4.11 -6.35 -12.70
C VAL A 313 5.15 -6.82 -11.68
N GLN A 314 4.75 -7.07 -10.44
CA GLN A 314 5.65 -7.61 -9.41
C GLN A 314 6.16 -9.01 -9.76
N ASP A 315 5.32 -9.86 -10.38
CA ASP A 315 5.75 -11.20 -10.82
C ASP A 315 6.80 -11.11 -11.93
N LYS A 316 6.68 -10.11 -12.83
CA LYS A 316 7.73 -9.81 -13.82
C LYS A 316 8.98 -9.20 -13.21
N ILE A 317 8.86 -8.39 -12.18
CA ILE A 317 10.03 -7.89 -11.40
C ILE A 317 10.74 -9.05 -10.70
N GLU A 318 10.00 -10.06 -10.20
CA GLU A 318 10.57 -11.27 -9.59
C GLU A 318 11.25 -12.21 -10.61
N GLU A 319 10.80 -12.23 -11.87
CA GLU A 319 11.50 -12.96 -12.94
C GLU A 319 12.91 -12.42 -13.22
N TYR A 320 13.14 -11.12 -13.02
CA TYR A 320 14.44 -10.45 -13.26
C TYR A 320 15.05 -9.83 -12.00
N SER A 321 14.66 -10.33 -10.82
CA SER A 321 14.98 -9.77 -9.51
C SER A 321 16.48 -9.45 -9.32
N ASP A 322 17.35 -10.41 -9.61
CA ASP A 322 18.79 -10.27 -9.45
C ASP A 322 19.41 -9.21 -10.35
N GLU A 323 18.88 -9.06 -11.56
CA GLU A 323 19.35 -8.05 -12.50
C GLU A 323 18.87 -6.66 -12.10
N ILE A 324 17.60 -6.52 -11.69
CA ILE A 324 17.05 -5.27 -11.18
C ILE A 324 17.82 -4.80 -9.95
N PHE A 325 18.10 -5.69 -8.98
CA PHE A 325 18.89 -5.34 -7.80
C PHE A 325 20.31 -4.89 -8.17
N ARG A 326 20.99 -5.62 -9.05
CA ARG A 326 22.32 -5.22 -9.56
C ARG A 326 22.30 -3.85 -10.25
N LEU A 327 21.25 -3.53 -11.01
CA LEU A 327 21.10 -2.22 -11.65
C LEU A 327 20.86 -1.10 -10.61
N LEU A 328 20.03 -1.36 -9.60
CA LEU A 328 19.79 -0.44 -8.48
C LEU A 328 21.08 -0.15 -7.69
N ASP A 329 21.88 -1.18 -7.42
CA ASP A 329 23.20 -1.05 -6.79
C ASP A 329 24.19 -0.27 -7.67
N GLY A 330 24.08 -0.43 -9.00
CA GLY A 330 24.81 0.33 -10.00
C GLY A 330 24.35 1.78 -10.21
N GLY A 331 23.39 2.28 -9.41
CA GLY A 331 22.91 3.66 -9.48
C GLY A 331 21.65 3.88 -10.33
N ALA A 332 20.98 2.83 -10.81
CA ALA A 332 19.76 2.98 -11.61
C ALA A 332 18.65 3.74 -10.87
N HIS A 333 17.89 4.55 -11.61
CA HIS A 333 16.63 5.13 -11.14
C HIS A 333 15.48 4.16 -11.43
N ILE A 334 14.53 4.06 -10.49
CA ILE A 334 13.34 3.22 -10.60
C ILE A 334 12.08 4.07 -10.35
N TYR A 335 11.11 3.92 -11.26
CA TYR A 335 9.91 4.75 -11.33
C TYR A 335 8.66 3.90 -11.24
N PHE A 336 7.68 4.35 -10.46
CA PHE A 336 6.40 3.68 -10.27
C PHE A 336 5.27 4.64 -10.61
N CYS A 337 4.48 4.33 -11.64
CA CYS A 337 3.30 5.11 -11.99
C CYS A 337 2.09 4.23 -12.33
N GLY A 338 0.90 4.63 -11.89
CA GLY A 338 -0.34 3.88 -12.12
C GLY A 338 -1.24 3.86 -10.90
N LEU A 339 -2.03 2.80 -10.74
CA LEU A 339 -2.99 2.65 -9.64
C LEU A 339 -2.26 2.48 -8.30
N LYS A 340 -2.69 3.22 -7.26
CA LYS A 340 -2.17 3.10 -5.88
C LYS A 340 -2.09 1.64 -5.38
N GLY A 341 -3.08 0.83 -5.72
CA GLY A 341 -3.15 -0.60 -5.35
C GLY A 341 -2.08 -1.50 -5.97
N MET A 342 -1.21 -1.01 -6.88
CA MET A 342 -0.07 -1.79 -7.38
C MET A 342 1.09 -1.85 -6.37
N MET A 343 1.23 -0.85 -5.49
CA MET A 343 2.41 -0.72 -4.65
C MET A 343 2.58 -1.80 -3.57
N PRO A 344 1.54 -2.28 -2.86
CA PRO A 344 1.72 -3.31 -1.83
C PRO A 344 2.39 -4.57 -2.38
N GLY A 345 1.82 -5.19 -3.42
CA GLY A 345 2.38 -6.41 -4.01
C GLY A 345 3.79 -6.23 -4.61
N ILE A 346 4.14 -5.02 -5.05
CA ILE A 346 5.52 -4.69 -5.46
C ILE A 346 6.45 -4.60 -4.25
N GLN A 347 6.04 -3.92 -3.17
CA GLN A 347 6.83 -3.83 -1.92
C GLN A 347 7.05 -5.23 -1.32
N ASP A 348 6.01 -6.05 -1.23
CA ASP A 348 6.08 -7.42 -0.70
C ASP A 348 7.05 -8.29 -1.52
N THR A 349 7.09 -8.08 -2.83
CA THR A 349 7.97 -8.80 -3.75
C THR A 349 9.41 -8.32 -3.69
N LEU A 350 9.64 -7.01 -3.65
CA LEU A 350 10.98 -6.45 -3.47
C LEU A 350 11.57 -6.81 -2.09
N LYS A 351 10.72 -6.84 -1.05
CA LYS A 351 11.09 -7.31 0.29
C LYS A 351 11.52 -8.78 0.28
N ARG A 352 10.67 -9.67 -0.23
CA ARG A 352 10.97 -11.11 -0.40
C ARG A 352 12.28 -11.34 -1.16
N VAL A 353 12.49 -10.60 -2.25
CA VAL A 353 13.73 -10.69 -3.07
C VAL A 353 14.96 -10.23 -2.29
N ALA A 354 14.87 -9.13 -1.54
CA ALA A 354 15.98 -8.64 -0.72
C ALA A 354 16.34 -9.67 0.38
N GLU A 355 15.34 -10.20 1.08
CA GLU A 355 15.51 -11.22 2.12
C GLU A 355 16.16 -12.50 1.56
N GLN A 356 15.75 -12.97 0.37
CA GLN A 356 16.38 -14.11 -0.33
C GLN A 356 17.85 -13.87 -0.70
N ARG A 357 18.25 -12.60 -0.86
CA ARG A 357 19.63 -12.18 -1.15
C ARG A 357 20.44 -11.88 0.12
N GLY A 358 19.82 -11.97 1.31
CA GLY A 358 20.44 -11.59 2.59
C GLY A 358 20.56 -10.07 2.78
N GLU A 359 19.77 -9.28 2.06
CA GLU A 359 19.75 -7.81 2.10
C GLU A 359 18.52 -7.31 2.87
N SER A 360 18.67 -6.25 3.68
CA SER A 360 17.52 -5.57 4.32
C SER A 360 16.82 -4.64 3.33
N TRP A 361 15.56 -4.93 3.01
CA TRP A 361 14.78 -4.09 2.09
C TRP A 361 14.55 -2.67 2.62
N ASP A 362 14.29 -2.51 3.91
CA ASP A 362 14.02 -1.20 4.50
C ASP A 362 15.27 -0.30 4.49
N GLU A 363 16.46 -0.88 4.67
CA GLU A 363 17.74 -0.18 4.50
C GLU A 363 17.99 0.18 3.04
N LYS A 364 17.83 -0.79 2.11
CA LYS A 364 18.01 -0.56 0.67
C LYS A 364 17.06 0.51 0.14
N LEU A 365 15.78 0.45 0.51
CA LEU A 365 14.77 1.46 0.15
C LEU A 365 15.11 2.84 0.73
N SER A 366 15.62 2.89 1.96
CA SER A 366 16.08 4.14 2.59
C SER A 366 17.30 4.73 1.85
N GLN A 367 18.23 3.88 1.41
CA GLN A 367 19.37 4.28 0.58
C GLN A 367 18.92 4.79 -0.81
N LEU A 368 18.03 4.06 -1.50
CA LEU A 368 17.49 4.47 -2.81
C LEU A 368 16.75 5.82 -2.73
N LYS A 369 15.99 6.07 -1.66
CA LYS A 369 15.36 7.38 -1.41
C LYS A 369 16.40 8.47 -1.18
N LYS A 370 17.41 8.22 -0.33
CA LYS A 370 18.51 9.16 -0.05
C LYS A 370 19.29 9.53 -1.32
N ASN A 371 19.51 8.56 -2.20
CA ASN A 371 20.21 8.71 -3.48
C ASN A 371 19.32 9.30 -4.59
N LYS A 372 18.04 9.59 -4.35
CA LYS A 372 17.06 10.02 -5.37
C LYS A 372 16.90 9.02 -6.53
N GLN A 373 17.05 7.73 -6.24
CA GLN A 373 16.82 6.64 -7.18
C GLN A 373 15.36 6.17 -7.21
N TRP A 374 14.58 6.44 -6.16
CA TRP A 374 13.22 5.90 -5.99
C TRP A 374 12.13 6.97 -6.24
N HIS A 375 11.37 6.81 -7.33
CA HIS A 375 10.36 7.79 -7.79
C HIS A 375 8.96 7.17 -7.86
N VAL A 376 7.95 7.79 -7.24
CA VAL A 376 6.58 7.21 -7.14
C VAL A 376 5.51 8.28 -7.36
N GLU A 377 4.67 8.12 -8.37
CA GLU A 377 3.46 8.93 -8.60
C GLU A 377 2.23 8.04 -8.83
N LEU A 378 1.33 7.99 -7.84
CA LEU A 378 0.18 7.08 -7.84
C LEU A 378 -1.13 7.83 -8.13
N LEU A 379 -1.83 7.36 -9.17
CA LEU A 379 -3.12 7.85 -9.58
C LEU A 379 -4.21 7.32 -8.65
N HIS A 380 -4.96 8.24 -8.02
CA HIS A 380 -6.21 7.92 -7.33
C HIS A 380 -7.35 7.89 -8.35
N ILE A 381 -7.58 6.73 -8.97
CA ILE A 381 -8.80 6.50 -9.75
C ILE A 381 -9.95 6.30 -8.76
N ILE A 382 -10.70 7.38 -8.53
CA ILE A 382 -11.95 7.35 -7.77
C ILE A 382 -13.06 6.71 -8.63
N LEU A 383 -12.99 5.39 -8.78
CA LEU A 383 -14.13 4.57 -9.16
C LEU A 383 -14.85 4.20 -7.86
N VAL A 384 -15.93 4.93 -7.58
CA VAL A 384 -16.56 5.10 -6.26
C VAL A 384 -15.70 6.00 -5.33
N PRO A 385 -16.25 7.10 -4.77
CA PRO A 385 -15.60 7.84 -3.69
C PRO A 385 -15.33 6.91 -2.50
N GLU A 386 -14.14 6.97 -1.90
CA GLU A 386 -13.83 6.23 -0.64
C GLU A 386 -14.94 6.50 0.40
N ASN A 387 -15.32 7.77 0.58
CA ASN A 387 -16.42 8.23 1.43
C ASN A 387 -17.84 7.67 1.09
N TYR A 388 -18.02 7.08 -0.10
CA TYR A 388 -19.23 6.31 -0.46
C TYR A 388 -19.06 4.80 -0.19
N ALA A 389 -17.83 4.28 -0.18
CA ALA A 389 -17.55 2.92 0.27
C ALA A 389 -17.85 2.79 1.77
N GLY A 390 -17.36 3.70 2.62
CA GLY A 390 -17.69 3.74 4.04
C GLY A 390 -19.21 3.81 4.30
N LYS A 391 -19.91 4.77 3.69
CA LYS A 391 -21.38 4.91 3.83
C LYS A 391 -22.18 3.74 3.22
N ARG A 392 -21.64 3.03 2.22
CA ARG A 392 -22.24 1.80 1.70
C ARG A 392 -22.05 0.64 2.69
N ARG A 393 -20.81 0.38 3.13
CA ARG A 393 -20.47 -0.67 4.12
C ARG A 393 -21.30 -0.52 5.40
N LEU A 394 -21.44 0.71 5.91
CA LEU A 394 -22.26 1.01 7.08
C LEU A 394 -23.77 0.76 6.84
N LYS A 395 -24.28 1.05 5.63
CA LYS A 395 -25.66 0.70 5.22
C LYS A 395 -25.87 -0.80 5.08
N ASP A 396 -24.90 -1.50 4.50
CA ASP A 396 -24.95 -2.94 4.28
C ASP A 396 -24.93 -3.68 5.64
N LEU A 397 -24.10 -3.20 6.58
CA LEU A 397 -24.11 -3.65 7.97
C LEU A 397 -25.45 -3.37 8.66
N LEU A 398 -25.97 -2.13 8.62
CA LEU A 398 -27.30 -1.80 9.18
C LEU A 398 -28.44 -2.63 8.53
N GLY A 399 -28.28 -3.03 7.28
CA GLY A 399 -29.24 -3.85 6.54
C GLY A 399 -29.43 -5.27 7.09
N GLN A 400 -28.42 -5.79 7.80
CA GLN A 400 -28.45 -7.12 8.42
C GLN A 400 -29.57 -7.25 9.46
N ARG A 401 -30.15 -8.45 9.58
CA ARG A 401 -31.35 -8.70 10.41
C ARG A 401 -31.18 -8.26 11.86
N ASP A 402 -30.03 -8.54 12.46
CA ASP A 402 -29.77 -8.26 13.88
C ASP A 402 -29.49 -6.76 14.16
N ASN A 403 -29.14 -5.99 13.13
CA ASN A 403 -28.87 -4.55 13.21
C ASN A 403 -30.14 -3.69 13.01
N ARG A 404 -31.25 -4.29 12.58
CA ARG A 404 -32.56 -3.63 12.42
C ARG A 404 -33.32 -3.39 13.73
N THR A 405 -32.80 -3.87 14.86
CA THR A 405 -33.33 -3.55 16.19
C THR A 405 -32.23 -2.97 17.07
N CYS A 406 -32.61 -2.03 17.94
CA CYS A 406 -31.71 -1.31 18.84
C CYS A 406 -30.97 -2.26 19.78
N ALA A 407 -29.65 -2.16 19.82
CA ALA A 407 -28.77 -3.05 20.58
C ALA A 407 -29.15 -3.23 22.05
N ASP A 408 -29.73 -2.21 22.71
CA ASP A 408 -30.01 -2.25 24.16
C ASP A 408 -31.47 -2.46 24.51
N CYS A 409 -32.41 -2.13 23.61
CA CYS A 409 -33.85 -2.17 23.94
C CYS A 409 -34.78 -2.79 22.89
N GLY A 410 -34.23 -3.36 21.81
CA GLY A 410 -35.01 -4.03 20.77
C GLY A 410 -35.91 -3.14 19.91
N ALA A 411 -35.95 -1.82 20.17
CA ALA A 411 -36.74 -0.87 19.35
C ALA A 411 -36.32 -0.93 17.87
N PRO A 412 -37.26 -1.00 16.91
CA PRO A 412 -36.96 -1.15 15.50
C PRO A 412 -36.27 0.08 14.89
N ASP A 413 -35.63 -0.12 13.74
CA ASP A 413 -35.03 0.90 12.87
C ASP A 413 -34.11 1.91 13.60
N PRO A 414 -33.01 1.45 14.24
CA PRO A 414 -32.01 2.33 14.84
C PRO A 414 -31.36 3.23 13.76
N LYS A 415 -31.22 4.53 14.05
CA LYS A 415 -30.62 5.54 13.14
C LYS A 415 -29.34 6.19 13.69
N TRP A 416 -28.88 5.71 14.82
CA TRP A 416 -27.65 6.11 15.48
C TRP A 416 -26.79 4.89 15.72
N ALA A 417 -25.49 5.09 15.88
CA ALA A 417 -24.55 4.05 16.22
C ALA A 417 -23.49 4.59 17.21
N SER A 418 -22.80 3.68 17.91
CA SER A 418 -21.61 4.00 18.69
C SER A 418 -20.40 3.38 17.98
N ALA A 419 -19.64 4.20 17.25
CA ALA A 419 -18.62 3.75 16.30
C ALA A 419 -17.53 2.86 16.95
N ASN A 420 -17.14 3.19 18.18
CA ASN A 420 -16.13 2.46 18.96
C ASN A 420 -16.66 1.21 19.70
N ILE A 421 -17.98 1.03 19.80
CA ILE A 421 -18.62 -0.14 20.45
C ILE A 421 -19.16 -1.10 19.39
N GLY A 422 -19.36 -0.65 18.15
CA GLY A 422 -19.91 -1.46 17.06
C GLY A 422 -21.42 -1.68 17.09
N VAL A 423 -22.19 -0.82 17.79
CA VAL A 423 -23.65 -0.99 17.98
C VAL A 423 -24.50 0.09 17.31
N PHE A 424 -25.62 -0.31 16.71
CA PHE A 424 -26.73 0.52 16.26
C PHE A 424 -27.82 0.64 17.34
N ILE A 425 -28.19 1.89 17.65
CA ILE A 425 -29.07 2.25 18.77
C ILE A 425 -30.17 3.24 18.33
N CYS A 426 -31.30 3.23 19.05
CA CYS A 426 -32.43 4.13 18.79
C CYS A 426 -32.24 5.49 19.47
N LEU A 427 -33.04 6.50 19.07
CA LEU A 427 -32.99 7.88 19.59
C LEU A 427 -33.02 7.94 21.13
N LYS A 428 -33.87 7.12 21.75
CA LYS A 428 -34.04 7.07 23.21
C LYS A 428 -32.80 6.49 23.93
N CYS A 429 -32.06 5.57 23.29
CA CYS A 429 -30.79 5.04 23.83
C CYS A 429 -29.61 5.97 23.54
N CYS A 430 -29.55 6.60 22.36
CA CYS A 430 -28.41 7.42 21.97
C CYS A 430 -28.21 8.65 22.89
N GLY A 431 -29.28 9.19 23.49
CA GLY A 431 -29.19 10.22 24.51
C GLY A 431 -28.47 9.76 25.79
N ILE A 432 -28.68 8.51 26.20
CA ILE A 432 -28.01 7.92 27.37
C ILE A 432 -26.55 7.61 27.04
N HIS A 433 -26.27 7.04 25.87
CA HIS A 433 -24.89 6.79 25.41
C HIS A 433 -24.05 8.08 25.37
N ARG A 434 -24.62 9.20 24.89
CA ARG A 434 -23.94 10.51 24.92
C ARG A 434 -23.58 10.96 26.35
N SER A 435 -24.33 10.54 27.37
CA SER A 435 -24.04 10.85 28.79
C SER A 435 -22.94 9.97 29.42
N LEU A 436 -22.45 8.94 28.72
CA LEU A 436 -21.30 8.13 29.17
C LEU A 436 -19.95 8.79 28.79
N GLY A 437 -19.95 9.74 27.86
CA GLY A 437 -18.75 10.36 27.30
C GLY A 437 -18.14 9.56 26.14
N THR A 438 -17.41 10.26 25.27
CA THR A 438 -16.91 9.74 23.98
C THR A 438 -15.83 8.67 24.10
N HIS A 439 -15.16 8.57 25.25
CA HIS A 439 -14.18 7.53 25.56
C HIS A 439 -14.84 6.16 25.81
N ILE A 440 -16.08 6.15 26.34
CA ILE A 440 -16.89 4.94 26.47
C ILE A 440 -17.75 4.75 25.21
N SER A 441 -18.50 5.76 24.76
CA SER A 441 -19.42 5.66 23.62
C SER A 441 -19.34 6.87 22.69
N LYS A 442 -18.76 6.66 21.51
CA LYS A 442 -18.65 7.64 20.42
C LYS A 442 -19.90 7.60 19.53
N VAL A 443 -20.94 8.31 19.94
CA VAL A 443 -22.25 8.32 19.28
C VAL A 443 -22.28 9.17 18.01
N LEU A 444 -22.60 8.55 16.87
CA LEU A 444 -22.82 9.18 15.56
C LEU A 444 -24.20 8.82 15.00
N SER A 445 -24.79 9.70 14.21
CA SER A 445 -25.94 9.40 13.36
C SER A 445 -25.49 8.68 12.09
N VAL A 446 -26.17 7.60 11.73
CA VAL A 446 -25.86 6.81 10.51
C VAL A 446 -26.11 7.63 9.23
N THR A 447 -26.97 8.65 9.29
CA THR A 447 -27.39 9.43 8.11
C THR A 447 -27.01 10.91 8.16
N LEU A 448 -26.91 11.52 9.34
CA LEU A 448 -26.74 12.97 9.48
C LEU A 448 -25.30 13.41 9.72
N ASP A 449 -24.48 12.57 10.35
CA ASP A 449 -23.09 12.89 10.67
C ASP A 449 -22.14 12.44 9.53
N GLU A 450 -20.97 13.08 9.45
CA GLU A 450 -19.86 12.57 8.64
C GLU A 450 -19.13 11.48 9.43
N TRP A 451 -18.70 10.44 8.71
CA TRP A 451 -17.98 9.28 9.26
C TRP A 451 -16.59 9.23 8.62
N SER A 452 -15.57 8.92 9.41
CA SER A 452 -14.25 8.55 8.89
C SER A 452 -14.22 7.07 8.47
N GLU A 453 -13.24 6.66 7.66
CA GLU A 453 -13.14 5.24 7.28
C GLU A 453 -12.81 4.37 8.50
N GLU A 454 -11.98 4.85 9.43
CA GLU A 454 -11.62 4.14 10.67
C GLU A 454 -12.84 3.90 11.58
N GLU A 455 -13.80 4.84 11.60
CA GLU A 455 -15.06 4.69 12.33
C GLU A 455 -16.00 3.67 11.67
N VAL A 456 -15.96 3.55 10.34
CA VAL A 456 -16.70 2.51 9.62
C VAL A 456 -16.02 1.16 9.76
N ASP A 457 -14.70 1.10 9.66
CA ASP A 457 -13.89 -0.10 9.89
C ASP A 457 -14.18 -0.65 11.29
N SER A 458 -14.13 0.18 12.34
CA SER A 458 -14.51 -0.19 13.71
C SER A 458 -15.91 -0.82 13.81
N MET A 459 -16.90 -0.28 13.09
CA MET A 459 -18.26 -0.84 13.06
C MET A 459 -18.33 -2.20 12.34
N ILE A 460 -17.54 -2.38 11.27
CA ILE A 460 -17.48 -3.61 10.47
C ILE A 460 -16.70 -4.70 11.20
N GLU A 461 -15.57 -4.36 11.82
CA GLU A 461 -14.71 -5.24 12.62
C GLU A 461 -15.46 -5.85 13.80
N VAL A 462 -16.23 -5.04 14.53
CA VAL A 462 -17.09 -5.57 15.61
C VAL A 462 -18.23 -6.43 15.05
N GLY A 463 -18.69 -6.23 13.81
CA GLY A 463 -19.73 -7.04 13.18
C GLY A 463 -21.17 -6.71 13.62
N GLY A 464 -21.39 -5.54 14.22
CA GLY A 464 -22.73 -5.05 14.58
C GLY A 464 -23.33 -5.64 15.87
N ASN A 465 -24.64 -5.39 16.06
CA ASN A 465 -25.38 -5.59 17.30
C ASN A 465 -25.34 -7.01 17.86
N LYS A 466 -25.40 -8.04 17.01
CA LYS A 466 -25.36 -9.43 17.48
C LYS A 466 -24.01 -9.77 18.09
N SER A 467 -22.94 -9.41 17.39
CA SER A 467 -21.57 -9.64 17.82
C SER A 467 -21.24 -8.80 19.05
N ALA A 468 -21.52 -7.50 19.02
CA ALA A 468 -21.36 -6.63 20.18
C ALA A 468 -22.17 -7.09 21.41
N ASN A 469 -23.43 -7.54 21.25
CA ASN A 469 -24.20 -8.10 22.37
C ASN A 469 -23.66 -9.47 22.83
N SER A 470 -23.03 -10.28 21.97
CA SER A 470 -22.36 -11.51 22.41
C SER A 470 -21.18 -11.24 23.36
N ILE A 471 -20.61 -10.04 23.31
CA ILE A 471 -19.59 -9.53 24.24
C ILE A 471 -20.29 -8.83 25.43
N TYR A 472 -20.95 -7.70 25.17
CA TYR A 472 -21.54 -6.81 26.19
C TYR A 472 -22.78 -7.35 26.91
N GLU A 473 -23.33 -8.49 26.50
CA GLU A 473 -24.44 -9.19 27.18
C GLU A 473 -24.10 -10.67 27.46
N ALA A 474 -22.82 -11.05 27.41
CA ALA A 474 -22.33 -12.42 27.61
C ALA A 474 -22.78 -13.05 28.94
N TYR A 475 -22.93 -12.23 29.98
CA TYR A 475 -23.29 -12.66 31.33
C TYR A 475 -24.24 -11.66 32.00
N ILE A 476 -25.51 -11.60 31.54
CA ILE A 476 -26.53 -10.80 32.23
C ILE A 476 -26.82 -11.41 33.61
N PRO A 477 -26.66 -10.67 34.73
CA PRO A 477 -26.91 -11.19 36.07
C PRO A 477 -28.37 -11.61 36.30
N GLN A 478 -28.57 -12.65 37.10
CA GLN A 478 -29.90 -13.18 37.41
C GLN A 478 -30.80 -12.09 38.03
N GLY A 479 -31.97 -11.86 37.44
CA GLY A 479 -32.91 -10.80 37.84
C GLY A 479 -32.75 -9.48 37.07
N VAL A 480 -31.71 -9.31 36.24
CA VAL A 480 -31.61 -8.22 35.27
C VAL A 480 -32.23 -8.67 33.95
N SER A 481 -33.12 -7.85 33.37
CA SER A 481 -33.71 -8.10 32.06
C SER A 481 -33.46 -6.92 31.12
N LYS A 482 -33.30 -7.24 29.82
CA LYS A 482 -33.11 -6.24 28.77
C LYS A 482 -34.36 -5.37 28.63
N PRO A 483 -34.26 -4.02 28.62
CA PRO A 483 -35.42 -3.15 28.55
C PRO A 483 -36.18 -3.31 27.24
N GLY A 484 -37.50 -3.19 27.28
CA GLY A 484 -38.33 -3.14 26.06
C GLY A 484 -38.29 -1.78 25.33
N PRO A 485 -38.87 -1.68 24.12
CA PRO A 485 -38.96 -0.43 23.35
C PRO A 485 -39.68 0.71 24.11
N ASP A 486 -40.61 0.37 24.98
CA ASP A 486 -41.41 1.32 25.77
C ASP A 486 -40.92 1.51 27.22
N ALA A 487 -39.79 0.90 27.58
CA ALA A 487 -39.18 1.11 28.89
C ALA A 487 -38.83 2.59 29.13
N SER A 488 -38.99 3.02 30.39
CA SER A 488 -38.72 4.40 30.82
C SER A 488 -37.24 4.76 30.66
N HIS A 489 -36.94 6.06 30.64
CA HIS A 489 -35.57 6.57 30.55
C HIS A 489 -34.68 6.01 31.68
N GLU A 490 -35.21 5.91 32.89
CA GLU A 490 -34.48 5.41 34.07
C GLU A 490 -34.10 3.93 33.93
N VAL A 491 -35.03 3.07 33.51
CA VAL A 491 -34.77 1.63 33.30
C VAL A 491 -33.73 1.43 32.19
N ARG A 492 -33.85 2.18 31.08
CA ARG A 492 -32.86 2.20 29.99
C ARG A 492 -31.49 2.66 30.49
N ALA A 493 -31.43 3.73 31.28
CA ALA A 493 -30.18 4.29 31.78
C ALA A 493 -29.47 3.35 32.76
N LYS A 494 -30.22 2.68 33.64
CA LYS A 494 -29.68 1.66 34.54
C LYS A 494 -29.05 0.51 33.77
N PHE A 495 -29.73 -0.02 32.74
CA PHE A 495 -29.24 -1.12 31.91
C PHE A 495 -28.02 -0.72 31.05
N ILE A 496 -28.07 0.41 30.35
CA ILE A 496 -26.99 0.86 29.47
C ILE A 496 -25.70 1.18 30.25
N ARG A 497 -25.82 1.78 31.44
CA ARG A 497 -24.67 1.99 32.33
C ARG A 497 -24.10 0.69 32.89
N ALA A 498 -24.95 -0.23 33.33
CA ALA A 498 -24.51 -1.57 33.72
C ALA A 498 -23.75 -2.29 32.60
N LYS A 499 -24.24 -2.15 31.36
CA LYS A 499 -23.69 -2.80 30.16
C LYS A 499 -22.32 -2.28 29.71
N TYR A 500 -22.17 -0.96 29.55
CA TYR A 500 -20.97 -0.38 28.91
C TYR A 500 -20.06 0.44 29.84
N GLU A 501 -20.63 1.12 30.84
CA GLU A 501 -19.88 1.99 31.77
C GLU A 501 -19.27 1.17 32.91
N ARG A 502 -20.09 0.32 33.56
CA ARG A 502 -19.65 -0.56 34.65
C ARG A 502 -19.33 -1.99 34.22
N GLN A 503 -19.67 -2.35 32.97
CA GLN A 503 -19.36 -3.63 32.33
C GLN A 503 -19.81 -4.86 33.15
N GLU A 504 -20.88 -4.72 33.92
CA GLU A 504 -21.43 -5.76 34.81
C GLU A 504 -21.85 -7.03 34.05
N PHE A 505 -22.19 -6.87 32.77
CA PHE A 505 -22.69 -7.93 31.90
C PHE A 505 -21.61 -8.64 31.07
N LEU A 506 -20.36 -8.17 31.14
CA LEU A 506 -19.22 -8.91 30.61
C LEU A 506 -18.92 -10.12 31.50
N LYS A 507 -18.29 -11.16 30.92
CA LYS A 507 -17.61 -12.18 31.72
C LYS A 507 -16.67 -11.49 32.72
N PRO A 508 -16.54 -11.96 33.98
CA PRO A 508 -15.70 -11.31 34.98
C PRO A 508 -14.24 -11.08 34.53
N SER A 509 -13.71 -11.94 33.65
CA SER A 509 -12.38 -11.81 33.03
C SER A 509 -12.20 -10.64 32.06
N LEU A 510 -13.29 -10.04 31.56
CA LEU A 510 -13.25 -9.01 30.50
C LEU A 510 -13.56 -7.59 31.01
N ARG A 511 -13.68 -7.40 32.34
CA ARG A 511 -14.08 -6.11 32.93
C ARG A 511 -12.87 -5.18 33.07
N ILE A 512 -12.90 -4.06 32.36
CA ILE A 512 -11.76 -3.12 32.20
C ILE A 512 -11.62 -2.16 33.42
N LEU A 513 -12.59 -2.14 34.34
CA LEU A 513 -12.49 -1.32 35.55
C LEU A 513 -11.64 -2.01 36.64
N SER A 514 -10.42 -1.51 36.80
CA SER A 514 -9.58 -1.73 37.98
C SER A 514 -10.33 -1.37 39.28
N ASN A 515 -10.28 -2.25 40.28
CA ASN A 515 -10.69 -1.90 41.65
C ASN A 515 -9.74 -0.83 42.21
N SER A 516 -10.12 0.45 42.08
CA SER A 516 -9.48 1.54 42.82
C SER A 516 -9.67 1.30 44.32
N SER A 517 -8.57 1.18 45.06
CA SER A 517 -8.61 0.86 46.48
C SER A 517 -9.28 1.97 47.30
N ASP A 518 -10.38 1.65 47.98
CA ASP A 518 -10.87 2.47 49.08
C ASP A 518 -9.83 2.47 50.22
N LYS A 519 -9.20 3.63 50.44
CA LYS A 519 -8.46 3.91 51.67
C LYS A 519 -9.19 4.98 52.47
N HIS A 520 -9.82 4.56 53.58
CA HIS A 520 -9.59 5.26 54.83
C HIS A 520 -9.81 4.37 56.07
N SER A 521 -8.70 4.15 56.78
CA SER A 521 -8.55 3.94 58.23
C SER A 521 -9.80 3.74 59.12
N LEU A 522 -9.74 2.72 59.98
CA LEU A 522 -9.47 2.95 61.42
C LEU A 522 -9.10 1.65 62.16
N GLN A 523 -8.38 1.81 63.27
CA GLN A 523 -7.94 0.71 64.15
C GLN A 523 -9.12 0.11 64.93
N THR A 524 -9.04 -1.14 65.37
CA THR A 524 -8.75 -1.54 66.79
C THR A 524 -9.20 -3.00 67.07
N SER A 525 -8.34 -3.77 67.77
CA SER A 525 -8.63 -4.93 68.65
C SER A 525 -9.42 -6.18 68.16
N LEU A 526 -8.80 -7.36 68.39
CA LEU A 526 -9.33 -8.57 69.09
C LEU A 526 -10.67 -9.18 68.59
N SER A 527 -10.87 -10.49 68.41
CA SER A 527 -10.31 -11.66 69.11
C SER A 527 -10.58 -12.99 68.36
N LYS A 528 -9.70 -13.98 68.54
CA LYS A 528 -9.93 -15.44 68.76
C LYS A 528 -11.05 -16.26 68.07
N ASN A 529 -10.62 -17.47 67.69
CA ASN A 529 -11.32 -18.75 67.42
C ASN A 529 -11.56 -19.05 65.93
N MET A 530 -10.99 -20.15 65.37
CA MET A 530 -11.49 -21.55 65.45
C MET A 530 -12.94 -21.61 64.93
N ASP A 531 -13.27 -22.30 63.84
CA ASP A 531 -12.89 -23.69 63.56
C ASP A 531 -12.72 -24.07 62.07
N SER A 532 -12.30 -25.32 61.87
CA SER A 532 -12.15 -26.08 60.63
C SER A 532 -13.32 -26.03 59.63
N ALA A 533 -12.98 -26.03 58.33
CA ALA A 533 -13.32 -27.15 57.44
C ALA A 533 -12.47 -27.11 56.15
N SER A 534 -11.92 -28.26 55.76
CA SER A 534 -11.26 -28.44 54.47
C SER A 534 -12.28 -28.82 53.39
N GLU A 535 -12.38 -28.03 52.32
CA GLU A 535 -12.96 -28.49 51.05
C GLU A 535 -11.98 -28.23 49.91
N ASN A 536 -11.07 -29.20 49.69
CA ASN A 536 -10.45 -29.37 48.39
C ASN A 536 -11.56 -29.73 47.39
N SER A 537 -12.01 -28.76 46.61
CA SER A 537 -12.67 -29.04 45.33
C SER A 537 -11.65 -28.80 44.23
N GLU A 538 -11.05 -29.88 43.74
CA GLU A 538 -10.30 -29.89 42.48
C GLU A 538 -11.30 -29.71 41.33
N GLY A 539 -11.80 -28.48 41.17
CA GLY A 539 -12.58 -28.08 40.01
C GLY A 539 -11.71 -28.20 38.76
N MET A 540 -12.16 -28.97 37.77
CA MET A 540 -11.47 -29.09 36.48
C MET A 540 -11.33 -27.70 35.86
N VAL A 541 -10.09 -27.21 35.76
CA VAL A 541 -9.78 -25.93 35.13
C VAL A 541 -9.80 -26.13 33.63
N GLU A 542 -10.83 -25.62 32.96
CA GLU A 542 -10.91 -25.63 31.50
C GLU A 542 -9.93 -24.59 30.91
N PHE A 543 -9.04 -25.07 30.04
CA PHE A 543 -8.07 -24.26 29.30
C PHE A 543 -8.58 -23.96 27.89
N ILE A 544 -8.34 -22.75 27.40
CA ILE A 544 -8.76 -22.26 26.08
C ILE A 544 -7.65 -22.29 25.03
N GLY A 545 -6.40 -22.47 25.46
CA GLY A 545 -5.24 -22.47 24.59
C GLY A 545 -3.94 -22.64 25.38
N LEU A 546 -2.84 -22.73 24.65
CA LEU A 546 -1.49 -22.64 25.14
C LEU A 546 -0.88 -21.31 24.70
N LEU A 547 -0.14 -20.68 25.60
CA LEU A 547 0.71 -19.54 25.29
C LEU A 547 2.16 -19.98 25.32
N LYS A 548 2.85 -19.79 24.19
CA LYS A 548 4.31 -19.88 24.13
C LYS A 548 4.87 -18.47 24.30
N ALA A 549 5.57 -18.22 25.40
CA ALA A 549 6.26 -16.98 25.68
C ALA A 549 7.77 -17.19 25.51
N LYS A 550 8.35 -16.59 24.47
CA LYS A 550 9.78 -16.61 24.20
C LYS A 550 10.44 -15.40 24.87
N VAL A 551 11.22 -15.66 25.93
CA VAL A 551 11.98 -14.63 26.63
C VAL A 551 13.28 -14.40 25.86
N LEU A 552 13.38 -13.26 25.16
CA LEU A 552 14.52 -12.99 24.28
C LEU A 552 15.72 -12.51 25.07
N ARG A 553 15.59 -11.36 25.74
CA ARG A 553 16.67 -10.71 26.50
C ARG A 553 16.14 -9.74 27.55
N GLY A 554 16.99 -9.46 28.53
CA GLY A 554 16.92 -8.29 29.39
C GLY A 554 17.91 -7.22 28.94
N SER A 555 17.68 -5.96 29.31
CA SER A 555 18.64 -4.87 29.08
C SER A 555 18.65 -3.92 30.28
N ASN A 556 19.84 -3.46 30.65
CA ASN A 556 20.07 -2.52 31.76
C ASN A 556 19.35 -2.92 33.07
N LEU A 557 19.38 -4.21 33.41
CA LEU A 557 18.76 -4.73 34.64
C LEU A 557 19.45 -4.16 35.88
N ALA A 558 18.72 -4.09 37.00
CA ALA A 558 19.23 -3.69 38.29
C ALA A 558 20.43 -4.53 38.75
N VAL A 559 21.29 -3.94 39.59
CA VAL A 559 22.42 -4.62 40.25
C VAL A 559 21.97 -5.00 41.66
N ARG A 560 22.11 -6.27 42.04
CA ARG A 560 21.83 -6.75 43.41
C ARG A 560 23.02 -7.44 44.08
N ASP A 561 23.97 -7.98 43.31
CA ASP A 561 25.32 -8.29 43.80
C ASP A 561 26.23 -7.04 43.89
N MET A 562 27.48 -7.24 44.33
CA MET A 562 28.48 -6.16 44.46
C MET A 562 28.71 -5.32 43.20
N LEU A 563 28.54 -5.88 41.99
CA LEU A 563 28.87 -5.23 40.70
C LEU A 563 27.97 -5.66 39.52
N SER A 564 27.12 -6.67 39.70
CA SER A 564 26.32 -7.28 38.63
C SER A 564 25.10 -8.01 39.24
N SER A 565 24.54 -8.98 38.53
CA SER A 565 23.54 -9.95 39.01
C SER A 565 23.59 -11.22 38.14
N ASP A 566 23.06 -12.33 38.65
CA ASP A 566 22.79 -13.61 38.00
C ASP A 566 21.27 -13.73 37.62
N PRO A 567 20.72 -12.92 36.68
CA PRO A 567 19.27 -12.85 36.44
C PRO A 567 18.65 -14.11 35.84
N TYR A 568 17.42 -14.39 36.25
CA TYR A 568 16.45 -15.25 35.58
C TYR A 568 15.03 -14.65 35.61
N VAL A 569 14.15 -15.11 34.73
CA VAL A 569 12.77 -14.60 34.58
C VAL A 569 11.77 -15.66 34.97
N VAL A 570 10.77 -15.28 35.76
CA VAL A 570 9.61 -16.11 36.12
C VAL A 570 8.35 -15.49 35.51
N LEU A 571 7.64 -16.29 34.71
CA LEU A 571 6.30 -15.96 34.19
C LEU A 571 5.25 -16.73 35.00
N THR A 572 4.31 -16.01 35.61
CA THR A 572 3.20 -16.58 36.39
C THR A 572 1.86 -16.28 35.73
N LEU A 573 1.04 -17.31 35.50
CA LEU A 573 -0.34 -17.17 35.00
C LEU A 573 -1.28 -18.08 35.81
N GLY A 574 -2.14 -17.45 36.62
CA GLY A 574 -2.96 -18.17 37.60
C GLY A 574 -2.06 -18.96 38.57
N ASN A 575 -2.29 -20.28 38.66
CA ASN A 575 -1.50 -21.17 39.51
C ASN A 575 -0.23 -21.72 38.82
N GLN A 576 0.02 -21.39 37.56
CA GLN A 576 1.19 -21.89 36.82
C GLN A 576 2.35 -20.92 36.91
N LYS A 577 3.56 -21.48 36.99
CA LYS A 577 4.83 -20.76 36.88
C LYS A 577 5.73 -21.47 35.89
N ALA A 578 6.38 -20.70 35.01
CA ALA A 578 7.47 -21.15 34.15
C ALA A 578 8.64 -20.18 34.32
N GLN A 579 9.88 -20.66 34.23
CA GLN A 579 11.07 -19.84 34.43
C GLN A 579 12.18 -20.16 33.44
N THR A 580 13.01 -19.17 33.13
CA THR A 580 14.22 -19.34 32.30
C THR A 580 15.37 -19.96 33.10
N SER A 581 16.46 -20.29 32.41
CA SER A 581 17.77 -20.49 33.05
C SER A 581 18.33 -19.19 33.65
N VAL A 582 19.29 -19.37 34.56
CA VAL A 582 20.05 -18.30 35.23
C VAL A 582 21.25 -17.91 34.35
N VAL A 583 21.37 -16.63 34.01
CA VAL A 583 22.50 -16.10 33.23
C VAL A 583 23.45 -15.36 34.16
N LYS A 584 24.65 -15.89 34.38
CA LYS A 584 25.56 -15.38 35.40
C LYS A 584 26.20 -14.02 35.07
N SER A 585 26.26 -13.15 36.08
CA SER A 585 26.97 -11.88 36.13
C SER A 585 26.73 -10.98 34.92
N ASN A 586 25.48 -10.86 34.47
CA ASN A 586 25.14 -10.12 33.26
C ASN A 586 23.81 -9.35 33.37
N LEU A 587 23.89 -8.02 33.38
CA LEU A 587 22.73 -7.11 33.39
C LEU A 587 22.06 -6.92 32.01
N ASN A 588 22.60 -7.54 30.96
CA ASN A 588 22.03 -7.59 29.61
C ASN A 588 21.96 -9.06 29.14
N PRO A 589 21.25 -9.93 29.87
CA PRO A 589 21.18 -11.36 29.59
C PRO A 589 20.39 -11.63 28.31
N VAL A 590 20.80 -12.65 27.56
CA VAL A 590 20.10 -13.14 26.37
C VAL A 590 19.76 -14.60 26.61
N TRP A 591 18.47 -14.89 26.83
CA TRP A 591 17.98 -16.24 27.11
C TRP A 591 17.57 -16.95 25.81
N ASN A 592 16.75 -16.31 24.97
CA ASN A 592 16.06 -16.92 23.82
C ASN A 592 15.25 -18.19 24.16
N GLU A 593 14.82 -18.33 25.41
CA GLU A 593 14.14 -19.52 25.93
C GLU A 593 12.62 -19.45 25.70
N GLU A 594 12.02 -20.58 25.33
CA GLU A 594 10.58 -20.71 25.08
C GLU A 594 9.89 -21.36 26.29
N LEU A 595 9.08 -20.58 27.00
CA LEU A 595 8.28 -21.02 28.13
C LEU A 595 6.83 -21.25 27.68
N MET A 596 6.20 -22.33 28.14
CA MET A 596 4.80 -22.63 27.81
C MET A 596 3.90 -22.52 29.05
N LEU A 597 2.77 -21.84 28.89
CA LEU A 597 1.74 -21.65 29.92
C LEU A 597 0.37 -22.03 29.35
N SER A 598 -0.40 -22.87 30.04
CA SER A 598 -1.77 -23.17 29.64
C SER A 598 -2.69 -22.03 30.07
N VAL A 599 -3.55 -21.51 29.18
CA VAL A 599 -4.38 -20.33 29.47
C VAL A 599 -5.79 -20.77 29.88
N PRO A 600 -6.21 -20.56 31.15
CA PRO A 600 -7.53 -20.96 31.62
C PRO A 600 -8.63 -20.05 31.06
N GLN A 601 -9.90 -20.49 31.05
CA GLN A 601 -11.04 -19.66 30.61
C GLN A 601 -11.14 -18.29 31.33
N ASN A 602 -10.76 -18.26 32.60
CA ASN A 602 -10.68 -17.04 33.42
C ASN A 602 -9.20 -16.70 33.63
N TYR A 603 -8.52 -16.32 32.55
CA TYR A 603 -7.15 -15.82 32.61
C TYR A 603 -7.13 -14.36 33.11
N GLY A 604 -6.10 -14.01 33.86
CA GLY A 604 -5.74 -12.63 34.15
C GLY A 604 -4.50 -12.22 33.35
N VAL A 605 -3.85 -11.14 33.77
CA VAL A 605 -2.52 -10.77 33.29
C VAL A 605 -1.48 -11.83 33.64
N ILE A 606 -0.43 -11.94 32.81
CA ILE A 606 0.78 -12.67 33.17
C ILE A 606 1.64 -11.76 34.01
N LYS A 607 2.07 -12.25 35.18
CA LYS A 607 3.08 -11.54 35.98
C LYS A 607 4.46 -12.02 35.55
N LEU A 608 5.24 -11.12 34.98
CA LEU A 608 6.67 -11.28 34.73
C LEU A 608 7.41 -10.72 35.94
N GLN A 609 8.28 -11.53 36.54
CA GLN A 609 9.18 -11.10 37.61
C GLN A 609 10.60 -11.52 37.22
N VAL A 610 11.56 -10.61 37.38
CA VAL A 610 12.99 -10.89 37.21
C VAL A 610 13.59 -11.05 38.60
N PHE A 611 14.44 -12.04 38.79
CA PHE A 611 15.08 -12.36 40.05
C PHE A 611 16.58 -12.54 39.87
N ASP A 612 17.35 -12.15 40.88
CA ASP A 612 18.78 -12.42 40.99
C ASP A 612 18.97 -13.75 41.72
N HIS A 613 19.71 -14.70 41.13
CA HIS A 613 19.83 -16.04 41.69
C HIS A 613 20.94 -16.13 42.73
N ASP A 614 20.56 -16.39 43.97
CA ASP A 614 21.44 -16.32 45.12
C ASP A 614 21.76 -17.72 45.67
N THR A 615 23.05 -18.05 45.83
CA THR A 615 23.44 -19.43 46.21
C THR A 615 23.20 -19.73 47.69
N PHE A 616 23.06 -18.70 48.52
CA PHE A 616 22.97 -18.82 49.99
C PHE A 616 21.89 -17.94 50.65
N SER A 617 21.10 -17.21 49.86
CA SER A 617 20.01 -16.32 50.31
C SER A 617 18.67 -16.76 49.69
N ALA A 618 17.63 -15.93 49.83
CA ALA A 618 16.45 -16.01 48.97
C ALA A 618 16.63 -15.01 47.81
N ASP A 619 16.42 -15.47 46.59
CA ASP A 619 16.61 -14.74 45.33
C ASP A 619 15.92 -13.35 45.33
N ASP A 620 16.69 -12.30 44.99
CA ASP A 620 16.30 -10.90 45.14
C ASP A 620 15.50 -10.40 43.92
N ILE A 621 14.37 -9.72 44.13
CA ILE A 621 13.51 -9.27 43.02
C ILE A 621 14.10 -8.07 42.26
N MET A 622 14.48 -8.29 41.00
CA MET A 622 15.08 -7.31 40.08
C MET A 622 14.04 -6.50 39.28
N GLY A 623 12.79 -6.51 39.71
CA GLY A 623 11.67 -5.79 39.09
C GLY A 623 10.61 -6.71 38.48
N GLU A 624 9.46 -6.12 38.17
CA GLU A 624 8.29 -6.86 37.68
C GLU A 624 7.51 -6.09 36.61
N ALA A 625 6.70 -6.79 35.83
CA ALA A 625 5.79 -6.22 34.85
C ALA A 625 4.55 -7.12 34.68
N GLU A 626 3.40 -6.51 34.39
CA GLU A 626 2.19 -7.24 34.04
C GLU A 626 1.97 -7.18 32.52
N ILE A 627 1.67 -8.33 31.91
CA ILE A 627 1.44 -8.48 30.47
C ILE A 627 -0.05 -8.82 30.26
N ASP A 628 -0.75 -7.96 29.53
CA ASP A 628 -2.14 -8.22 29.13
C ASP A 628 -2.18 -9.01 27.81
N ILE A 629 -2.67 -10.25 27.90
CA ILE A 629 -2.88 -11.15 26.76
C ILE A 629 -4.31 -11.12 26.20
N GLN A 630 -5.22 -10.37 26.83
CA GLN A 630 -6.60 -10.24 26.36
C GLN A 630 -6.70 -9.66 24.94
N PRO A 631 -5.91 -8.64 24.53
CA PRO A 631 -5.95 -8.13 23.16
C PRO A 631 -5.56 -9.21 22.14
N MET A 632 -4.51 -10.00 22.42
CA MET A 632 -4.04 -11.06 21.54
C MET A 632 -5.04 -12.20 21.41
N ILE A 633 -5.60 -12.69 22.53
CA ILE A 633 -6.57 -13.80 22.53
C ILE A 633 -7.89 -13.35 21.88
N THR A 634 -8.34 -12.12 22.15
CA THR A 634 -9.55 -11.57 21.52
C THR A 634 -9.39 -11.45 20.01
N SER A 635 -8.26 -10.93 19.54
CA SER A 635 -7.93 -10.89 18.11
C SER A 635 -7.81 -12.28 17.51
N ALA A 636 -7.10 -13.22 18.13
CA ALA A 636 -7.01 -14.60 17.63
C ALA A 636 -8.40 -15.24 17.44
N THR A 637 -9.25 -15.11 18.46
CA THR A 637 -10.61 -15.69 18.47
C THR A 637 -11.52 -15.03 17.43
N ALA A 638 -11.36 -13.73 17.16
CA ALA A 638 -12.18 -13.01 16.19
C ALA A 638 -11.86 -13.38 14.72
N PHE A 639 -10.61 -13.74 14.43
CA PHE A 639 -10.18 -14.10 13.07
C PHE A 639 -10.38 -15.60 12.75
N GLY A 640 -10.47 -16.47 13.75
CA GLY A 640 -10.75 -17.90 13.56
C GLY A 640 -9.48 -18.71 13.29
N ASP A 641 -9.44 -19.44 12.19
CA ASP A 641 -8.27 -20.25 11.79
C ASP A 641 -7.17 -19.35 11.18
N PRO A 642 -6.03 -19.15 11.87
CA PRO A 642 -4.97 -18.27 11.40
C PRO A 642 -4.23 -18.81 10.18
N GLU A 643 -4.29 -20.12 9.86
CA GLU A 643 -3.65 -20.68 8.66
C GLU A 643 -4.33 -20.21 7.36
N MET A 644 -5.58 -19.74 7.44
CA MET A 644 -6.33 -19.23 6.27
C MET A 644 -5.91 -17.82 5.84
N PHE A 645 -5.08 -17.12 6.60
CA PHE A 645 -4.75 -15.71 6.39
C PHE A 645 -3.28 -15.49 6.02
N ALA A 646 -3.02 -14.56 5.10
CA ALA A 646 -1.68 -14.06 4.84
C ALA A 646 -1.20 -13.16 5.99
N ASN A 647 0.11 -12.93 6.09
CA ASN A 647 0.71 -12.15 7.17
C ASN A 647 0.06 -10.77 7.31
N MET A 648 -0.60 -10.52 8.45
CA MET A 648 -1.40 -9.31 8.67
C MET A 648 -1.50 -8.94 10.15
N GLN A 649 -1.67 -7.65 10.44
CA GLN A 649 -2.00 -7.18 11.77
C GLN A 649 -3.47 -7.49 12.10
N ILE A 650 -3.70 -8.12 13.26
CA ILE A 650 -5.04 -8.52 13.74
C ILE A 650 -5.43 -7.86 15.07
N GLY A 651 -4.48 -7.23 15.76
CA GLY A 651 -4.71 -6.64 17.08
C GLY A 651 -3.57 -5.76 17.55
N LYS A 652 -3.75 -5.17 18.73
CA LYS A 652 -2.77 -4.28 19.35
C LYS A 652 -3.05 -4.12 20.84
N TRP A 653 -2.01 -4.25 21.67
CA TRP A 653 -2.02 -3.77 23.05
C TRP A 653 -1.38 -2.39 23.06
N LEU A 654 -2.17 -1.37 23.38
CA LEU A 654 -1.75 0.03 23.30
C LEU A 654 -0.83 0.41 24.46
N TYR A 655 0.22 1.18 24.16
CA TYR A 655 1.02 1.83 25.19
C TYR A 655 0.18 2.88 25.93
N SER A 656 0.20 2.84 27.26
CA SER A 656 -0.43 3.83 28.12
C SER A 656 0.40 4.02 29.40
N GLY A 657 0.34 5.21 29.99
CA GLY A 657 1.21 5.59 31.13
C GLY A 657 0.93 4.86 32.45
N ASP A 658 -0.06 3.96 32.46
CA ASP A 658 -0.45 3.08 33.55
C ASP A 658 -0.06 1.61 33.32
N ASN A 659 0.51 1.27 32.16
CA ASN A 659 1.00 -0.09 31.85
C ASN A 659 2.53 -0.14 31.72
N ALA A 660 3.07 -1.36 31.59
CA ALA A 660 4.52 -1.60 31.56
C ALA A 660 5.14 -1.56 30.15
N LEU A 661 4.37 -1.30 29.09
CA LEU A 661 4.92 -1.22 27.73
C LEU A 661 5.88 -0.04 27.58
N MET A 662 6.88 -0.20 26.71
CA MET A 662 7.73 0.90 26.23
C MET A 662 7.22 1.51 24.92
N GLU A 663 6.49 0.71 24.15
CA GLU A 663 5.90 1.06 22.87
C GLU A 663 4.64 0.23 22.62
N ASP A 664 3.86 0.67 21.65
CA ASP A 664 2.68 -0.04 21.16
C ASP A 664 2.98 -1.47 20.70
N SER A 665 2.42 -2.48 21.38
CA SER A 665 2.65 -3.89 21.09
C SER A 665 1.64 -4.43 20.07
N ILE A 666 2.12 -4.87 18.90
CA ILE A 666 1.27 -5.27 17.77
C ILE A 666 1.05 -6.79 17.77
N VAL A 667 -0.19 -7.22 17.55
CA VAL A 667 -0.56 -8.62 17.35
C VAL A 667 -0.74 -8.89 15.85
N ASN A 668 0.02 -9.84 15.32
CA ASN A 668 0.04 -10.21 13.91
C ASN A 668 -0.26 -11.70 13.72
N ILE A 669 -0.83 -12.06 12.57
CA ILE A 669 -0.66 -13.40 12.00
C ILE A 669 0.66 -13.38 11.22
N VAL A 670 1.54 -14.33 11.51
CA VAL A 670 2.79 -14.56 10.80
C VAL A 670 2.93 -16.07 10.57
N ASP A 671 3.00 -16.48 9.30
CA ASP A 671 3.14 -17.88 8.88
C ASP A 671 2.08 -18.81 9.52
N GLY A 672 0.82 -18.37 9.51
CA GLY A 672 -0.31 -19.09 10.11
C GLY A 672 -0.36 -19.07 11.64
N LYS A 673 0.52 -18.32 12.32
CA LYS A 673 0.58 -18.24 13.79
C LYS A 673 0.25 -16.84 14.30
N VAL A 674 -0.54 -16.77 15.36
CA VAL A 674 -0.78 -15.49 16.06
C VAL A 674 0.42 -15.19 16.95
N LYS A 675 1.10 -14.07 16.67
CA LYS A 675 2.30 -13.61 17.38
C LYS A 675 2.17 -12.16 17.86
N GLN A 676 2.80 -11.85 18.99
CA GLN A 676 2.87 -10.51 19.56
C GLN A 676 4.27 -10.22 20.11
N SER A 677 4.92 -9.17 19.63
CA SER A 677 6.19 -8.69 20.19
C SER A 677 5.92 -7.73 21.35
N VAL A 678 6.59 -7.93 22.48
CA VAL A 678 6.33 -7.19 23.73
C VAL A 678 7.64 -6.62 24.28
N SER A 679 7.69 -5.28 24.35
CA SER A 679 8.81 -4.50 24.89
C SER A 679 8.36 -3.84 26.20
N LEU A 680 8.93 -4.26 27.34
CA LEU A 680 8.49 -3.85 28.68
C LEU A 680 9.58 -3.09 29.43
N LYS A 681 9.16 -2.11 30.23
CA LYS A 681 9.98 -1.50 31.27
C LYS A 681 9.59 -2.09 32.62
N LEU A 682 10.57 -2.58 33.38
CA LEU A 682 10.32 -3.13 34.70
C LEU A 682 9.87 -2.04 35.68
N GLN A 683 8.88 -2.40 36.49
CA GLN A 683 8.30 -1.59 37.56
C GLN A 683 8.89 -2.01 38.91
N ASN A 684 8.71 -1.16 39.92
CA ASN A 684 9.23 -1.34 41.29
C ASN A 684 10.76 -1.55 41.37
N VAL A 685 11.49 -1.04 40.37
CA VAL A 685 12.95 -1.12 40.23
C VAL A 685 13.53 0.15 39.62
N GLU A 686 14.80 0.43 39.91
CA GLU A 686 15.58 1.57 39.40
C GLU A 686 15.89 1.50 37.90
N SER A 687 16.08 0.31 37.34
CA SER A 687 16.36 0.08 35.93
C SER A 687 16.02 -1.35 35.50
N GLY A 688 15.63 -1.50 34.24
CA GLY A 688 15.45 -2.80 33.61
C GLY A 688 14.42 -2.77 32.48
N GLU A 689 14.79 -3.38 31.36
CA GLU A 689 13.95 -3.55 30.18
C GLU A 689 13.90 -5.03 29.80
N MET A 690 12.74 -5.49 29.33
CA MET A 690 12.48 -6.89 28.99
C MET A 690 11.86 -7.00 27.61
N TYR A 691 12.38 -7.93 26.81
CA TYR A 691 11.94 -8.15 25.42
C TYR A 691 11.47 -9.59 25.24
N LEU A 692 10.23 -9.77 24.78
CA LEU A 692 9.58 -11.05 24.60
C LEU A 692 8.85 -11.15 23.26
N GLU A 693 8.71 -12.38 22.75
CA GLU A 693 7.76 -12.73 21.69
C GLU A 693 6.74 -13.72 22.26
N LEU A 694 5.46 -13.42 22.12
CA LEU A 694 4.36 -14.32 22.49
C LEU A 694 3.81 -14.98 21.23
N GLU A 695 3.49 -16.26 21.30
CA GLU A 695 2.79 -17.04 20.27
C GLU A 695 1.55 -17.71 20.90
N TRP A 696 0.37 -17.44 20.35
CA TRP A 696 -0.89 -18.02 20.79
C TRP A 696 -1.22 -19.28 20.01
N ILE A 697 -1.56 -20.36 20.73
CA ILE A 697 -1.95 -21.65 20.16
C ILE A 697 -3.33 -22.00 20.76
N PRO A 698 -4.44 -21.92 20.01
CA PRO A 698 -5.74 -22.36 20.52
C PRO A 698 -5.70 -23.87 20.82
N LEU A 699 -6.51 -24.31 21.78
CA LEU A 699 -6.84 -25.73 21.93
C LEU A 699 -8.11 -26.00 21.12
N ASP A 700 -8.05 -26.96 20.20
CA ASP A 700 -9.20 -27.37 19.39
C ASP A 700 -10.39 -27.77 20.29
N GLN A 701 -11.60 -27.33 19.92
CA GLN A 701 -12.88 -27.70 20.56
C GLN A 701 -13.61 -28.80 19.78
#